data_AF-A0A846WVJ5-F1
#
_entry.id   AF-A0A846WVJ5-F1
#
_cell.length_a   1.000
_cell.length_b   1.000
_cell.length_c   1.000
_cell.angle_alpha   90.00
_cell.angle_beta   90.00
_cell.angle_gamma   90.00
#
_symmetry.space_group_name_H-M   'P 1'
#
loop_
_entity.id
_entity.type
_entity.pdbx_description
1 polymer ?
#
loop_
_entity_poly.entity_id
_entity_poly.type
_entity_poly.pdbx_seq_one_letter_code
_entity_poly.pdbx_strand_id
1 'polypeptide(L)'
;MPTQPTVVDEDNAVFETVGEGLTVYESSELVEGRVKWLDTPDDVISFVESGEDVSDVIVIARGGTTTFLAMALNAGVRGVITLQGAPESHLGILSREYGIPCIMSVAFERGVRTARGETIPADGVRIRLDVSKRPQGVVSVEAGAPVDDSPADESAAPAMTPEQMAQIQALLTKFQGEVPPGVEGDAIMRTRLSTNVLDLDDPSFDRELTIEETNDILHYLAWNEWDALAARATEGESGLIPRQEYEAVGIMDCWFHHPGWLKAIADRVGADGLTEIGKRAKQEIGTKINLLHIWACASAPSFGRGIALELGLHDPAYRADTIVEAMSSVRRLYKGLWGSGPMFTSMRGFTAPILDPSWIYRFTADRISLAGDSDRSTFQRFNGALELLGFLLHFDNRLGLGDSGPYPTPDGGFVIVRDLFINEPVYEWSKNTEGLPYAVTIAMFFDKDSHLNTKMLDLSTMFTDPANYLPFVTDVAVYAREKFDTPMDQLKTLSLSDMSDLRAAAETKSEALYKHIASMTQEEKVMAGAVVYSSGFVLPLARAAGIYDELIDDHGFMSVHPAPTACYETIVSGVATEMIPRLFLTGSWANDVPPESSDAPKTADGEFDVLRAVRARGFATAEQIAASTGLPLDVVSSRLADATAQGFVKQRSGRVTGARLTASGRARLLLLAEGSLTEAELRQLEIAYRAFLQPNREFKLLTTRWQTDKDFDATTGDLAGVHSSILTVLSDAADVDARFTIYSSRLDNARDRFQSGEHTALAAPLSESYHDVWMELHEDLLATLRRARTDDDE
;
A
#
# COMPACT_ATOMS: atom_id res chain seq x y z
N MET A 1 -22.04 -70.67 -11.02
CA MET A 1 -21.42 -69.87 -9.94
C MET A 1 -21.03 -68.53 -10.53
N PRO A 2 -21.22 -67.43 -9.77
CA PRO A 2 -21.95 -66.27 -10.24
C PRO A 2 -21.10 -65.24 -10.99
N THR A 3 -21.80 -64.52 -11.86
CA THR A 3 -21.51 -63.18 -12.38
C THR A 3 -20.79 -62.30 -11.37
N GLN A 4 -19.55 -61.89 -11.68
CA GLN A 4 -19.02 -60.64 -11.15
C GLN A 4 -19.84 -59.49 -11.75
N PRO A 5 -20.23 -58.50 -10.94
CA PRO A 5 -21.06 -57.40 -11.41
C PRO A 5 -20.24 -56.60 -12.42
N THR A 6 -20.85 -56.33 -13.58
CA THR A 6 -20.59 -55.13 -14.34
C THR A 6 -20.75 -53.97 -13.37
N VAL A 7 -19.64 -53.43 -12.87
CA VAL A 7 -19.63 -52.05 -12.39
C VAL A 7 -19.78 -51.23 -13.66
N VAL A 8 -21.02 -50.85 -13.92
CA VAL A 8 -21.33 -49.74 -14.81
C VAL A 8 -20.74 -48.54 -14.07
N ASP A 9 -19.58 -48.06 -14.51
CA ASP A 9 -19.15 -46.70 -14.19
C ASP A 9 -20.18 -45.79 -14.85
N GLU A 10 -21.11 -45.27 -14.05
CA GLU A 10 -21.96 -44.15 -14.43
C GLU A 10 -21.05 -42.90 -14.53
N ASP A 11 -21.15 -42.21 -15.66
CA ASP A 11 -20.51 -40.93 -16.03
C ASP A 11 -19.04 -40.95 -16.51
N ASN A 12 -18.81 -41.54 -17.68
CA ASN A 12 -17.66 -41.18 -18.51
C ASN A 12 -17.96 -39.88 -19.27
N ALA A 13 -18.02 -38.76 -18.55
CA ALA A 13 -18.17 -37.44 -19.16
C ALA A 13 -16.98 -37.20 -20.11
N VAL A 14 -17.28 -36.90 -21.38
CA VAL A 14 -16.26 -36.47 -22.34
C VAL A 14 -15.89 -35.04 -21.97
N PHE A 15 -14.62 -34.78 -21.63
CA PHE A 15 -14.13 -33.44 -21.34
C PHE A 15 -13.45 -32.83 -22.57
N GLU A 16 -13.74 -31.55 -22.84
CA GLU A 16 -13.10 -30.75 -23.90
C GLU A 16 -12.24 -29.66 -23.27
N THR A 17 -10.99 -29.51 -23.73
CA THR A 17 -10.12 -28.41 -23.29
C THR A 17 -10.69 -27.07 -23.74
N VAL A 18 -10.78 -26.11 -22.81
CA VAL A 18 -11.34 -24.77 -23.06
C VAL A 18 -10.44 -23.63 -22.60
N GLY A 19 -9.36 -23.94 -21.88
CA GLY A 19 -8.41 -22.94 -21.43
C GLY A 19 -7.10 -23.56 -20.96
N GLU A 20 -6.06 -22.74 -21.02
CA GLU A 20 -4.74 -23.03 -20.50
C GLU A 20 -4.28 -21.85 -19.63
N GLY A 21 -3.47 -22.14 -18.63
CA GLY A 21 -2.92 -21.12 -17.73
C GLY A 21 -1.65 -21.59 -17.04
N LEU A 22 -1.29 -20.89 -15.97
CA LEU A 22 -0.09 -21.12 -15.20
C LEU A 22 -0.38 -22.01 -14.00
N THR A 23 0.24 -23.19 -13.96
CA THR A 23 0.19 -24.10 -12.81
C THR A 23 0.88 -23.45 -11.61
N VAL A 24 0.13 -23.31 -10.51
CA VAL A 24 0.67 -22.79 -9.25
C VAL A 24 1.62 -23.78 -8.60
N TYR A 25 1.23 -25.06 -8.55
CA TYR A 25 2.05 -26.16 -8.06
C TYR A 25 1.66 -27.49 -8.66
N GLU A 26 2.60 -28.42 -8.64
CA GLU A 26 2.47 -29.71 -9.30
C GLU A 26 1.72 -30.74 -8.43
N SER A 27 0.70 -31.38 -9.00
CA SER A 27 0.03 -32.57 -8.45
C SER A 27 -0.25 -33.58 -9.54
N SER A 28 -0.08 -34.86 -9.25
CA SER A 28 -0.41 -35.96 -10.18
C SER A 28 -1.91 -36.27 -10.23
N GLU A 29 -2.71 -35.72 -9.31
CA GLU A 29 -4.15 -35.92 -9.26
C GLU A 29 -4.87 -34.99 -10.24
N LEU A 30 -5.72 -35.56 -11.10
CA LEU A 30 -6.67 -34.79 -11.90
C LEU A 30 -7.85 -34.39 -11.01
N VAL A 31 -8.18 -33.11 -11.00
CA VAL A 31 -9.12 -32.55 -10.04
C VAL A 31 -10.39 -32.15 -10.77
N GLU A 32 -11.51 -32.75 -10.40
CA GLU A 32 -12.82 -32.44 -10.97
C GLU A 32 -13.72 -31.77 -9.94
N GLY A 33 -14.59 -30.89 -10.42
CA GLY A 33 -15.55 -30.16 -9.58
C GLY A 33 -16.49 -29.29 -10.41
N ARG A 34 -17.55 -28.78 -9.75
CA ARG A 34 -18.51 -27.85 -10.34
C ARG A 34 -18.00 -26.42 -10.26
N VAL A 35 -18.22 -25.64 -11.31
CA VAL A 35 -17.77 -24.24 -11.39
C VAL A 35 -18.61 -23.32 -10.52
N LYS A 36 -17.95 -22.38 -9.85
CA LYS A 36 -18.59 -21.21 -9.24
C LYS A 36 -17.79 -19.94 -9.51
N TRP A 37 -18.39 -18.95 -10.17
CA TRP A 37 -17.83 -17.61 -10.35
C TRP A 37 -18.10 -16.72 -9.13
N LEU A 38 -17.06 -16.03 -8.64
CA LEU A 38 -17.15 -15.05 -7.55
C LEU A 38 -16.52 -13.72 -8.01
N ASP A 39 -17.31 -12.63 -8.07
CA ASP A 39 -16.83 -11.29 -8.50
C ASP A 39 -16.74 -10.29 -7.34
N THR A 40 -17.57 -10.45 -6.31
CA THR A 40 -17.68 -9.51 -5.18
C THR A 40 -17.53 -10.19 -3.81
N PRO A 41 -17.15 -9.46 -2.74
CA PRO A 41 -17.08 -10.03 -1.40
C PRO A 41 -18.41 -10.62 -0.92
N ASP A 42 -19.53 -10.02 -1.33
CA ASP A 42 -20.86 -10.52 -1.01
C ASP A 42 -21.15 -11.87 -1.69
N ASP A 43 -20.62 -12.10 -2.90
CA ASP A 43 -20.71 -13.40 -3.57
C ASP A 43 -19.94 -14.47 -2.77
N VAL A 44 -18.74 -14.13 -2.28
CA VAL A 44 -17.90 -15.04 -1.49
C VAL A 44 -18.57 -15.39 -0.16
N ILE A 45 -19.10 -14.39 0.56
CA ILE A 45 -19.82 -14.60 1.83
C ILE A 45 -21.04 -15.48 1.58
N SER A 46 -21.87 -15.13 0.59
CA SER A 46 -23.07 -15.88 0.25
C SER A 46 -22.77 -17.31 -0.17
N PHE A 47 -21.67 -17.53 -0.90
CA PHE A 47 -21.22 -18.85 -1.33
C PHE A 47 -20.90 -19.75 -0.13
N VAL A 48 -20.09 -19.26 0.82
CA VAL A 48 -19.68 -20.05 1.99
C VAL A 48 -20.83 -20.26 2.97
N GLU A 49 -21.73 -19.29 3.12
CA GLU A 49 -22.89 -19.38 4.02
C GLU A 49 -24.11 -20.10 3.41
N SER A 50 -24.05 -20.48 2.14
CA SER A 50 -25.16 -21.14 1.42
C SER A 50 -25.60 -22.47 2.03
N GLY A 51 -24.71 -23.12 2.80
CA GLY A 51 -24.91 -24.48 3.32
C GLY A 51 -24.72 -25.57 2.27
N GLU A 52 -24.30 -25.23 1.05
CA GLU A 52 -23.90 -26.21 0.04
C GLU A 52 -22.55 -26.86 0.38
N ASP A 53 -22.34 -28.08 -0.11
CA ASP A 53 -21.04 -28.75 -0.01
C ASP A 53 -20.05 -28.11 -0.99
N VAL A 54 -19.18 -27.25 -0.47
CA VAL A 54 -18.14 -26.54 -1.24
C VAL A 54 -16.96 -27.42 -1.62
N SER A 55 -16.83 -28.63 -1.05
CA SER A 55 -15.69 -29.52 -1.29
C SER A 55 -15.68 -30.16 -2.69
N ASP A 56 -16.78 -30.03 -3.43
CA ASP A 56 -16.94 -30.42 -4.85
C ASP A 56 -16.89 -29.19 -5.79
N VAL A 57 -16.56 -27.99 -5.29
CA VAL A 57 -16.62 -26.75 -6.06
C VAL A 57 -15.24 -26.26 -6.46
N ILE A 58 -15.06 -25.91 -7.73
CA ILE A 58 -13.91 -25.17 -8.24
C ILE A 58 -14.32 -23.72 -8.45
N VAL A 59 -13.68 -22.82 -7.71
CA VAL A 59 -13.98 -21.38 -7.76
C VAL A 59 -13.20 -20.72 -8.88
N ILE A 60 -13.88 -19.87 -9.64
CA ILE A 60 -13.27 -18.98 -10.64
C ILE A 60 -13.39 -17.55 -10.13
N ALA A 61 -12.28 -16.82 -10.11
CA ALA A 61 -12.24 -15.40 -9.78
C ALA A 61 -11.45 -14.63 -10.84
N ARG A 62 -11.65 -13.31 -10.89
CA ARG A 62 -10.94 -12.44 -11.83
C ARG A 62 -9.44 -12.35 -11.50
N GLY A 63 -9.14 -11.86 -10.30
CA GLY A 63 -7.78 -11.54 -9.85
C GLY A 63 -7.22 -12.53 -8.83
N GLY A 64 -5.91 -12.52 -8.71
CA GLY A 64 -5.12 -13.41 -7.85
C GLY A 64 -4.85 -12.91 -6.43
N THR A 65 -5.70 -12.07 -5.85
CA THR A 65 -5.46 -11.59 -4.48
C THR A 65 -6.03 -12.57 -3.46
N THR A 66 -5.19 -13.05 -2.56
CA THR A 66 -5.52 -14.08 -1.55
C THR A 66 -6.72 -13.71 -0.71
N THR A 67 -6.72 -12.49 -0.21
CA THR A 67 -7.69 -12.04 0.79
C THR A 67 -9.11 -12.02 0.25
N PHE A 68 -9.32 -11.87 -1.06
CA PHE A 68 -10.64 -11.95 -1.68
C PHE A 68 -11.28 -13.34 -1.53
N LEU A 69 -10.49 -14.40 -1.74
CA LEU A 69 -10.95 -15.79 -1.66
C LEU A 69 -10.73 -16.43 -0.27
N ALA A 70 -10.37 -15.64 0.74
CA ALA A 70 -10.02 -16.14 2.07
C ALA A 70 -11.06 -17.12 2.65
N MET A 71 -12.34 -16.72 2.66
CA MET A 71 -13.40 -17.56 3.20
C MET A 71 -13.59 -18.84 2.37
N ALA A 72 -13.47 -18.77 1.04
CA ALA A 72 -13.59 -19.94 0.16
C ALA A 72 -12.44 -20.95 0.38
N LEU A 73 -11.21 -20.46 0.55
CA LEU A 73 -10.05 -21.31 0.86
C LEU A 73 -10.21 -21.99 2.22
N ASN A 74 -10.61 -21.24 3.26
CA ASN A 74 -10.91 -21.79 4.59
C ASN A 74 -12.03 -22.84 4.56
N ALA A 75 -13.04 -22.63 3.72
CA ALA A 75 -14.16 -23.57 3.57
C ALA A 75 -13.75 -24.88 2.85
N GLY A 76 -12.57 -24.92 2.23
CA GLY A 76 -12.01 -26.13 1.63
C GLY A 76 -12.53 -26.43 0.22
N VAL A 77 -12.60 -25.41 -0.64
CA VAL A 77 -12.93 -25.59 -2.07
C VAL A 77 -12.00 -26.58 -2.77
N ARG A 78 -12.51 -27.25 -3.79
CA ARG A 78 -11.82 -28.34 -4.51
C ARG A 78 -10.66 -27.84 -5.37
N GLY A 79 -10.76 -26.61 -5.87
CA GLY A 79 -9.76 -25.99 -6.73
C GLY A 79 -10.04 -24.52 -6.98
N VAL A 80 -9.05 -23.81 -7.53
CA VAL A 80 -9.12 -22.38 -7.84
C VAL A 80 -8.66 -22.12 -9.27
N ILE A 81 -9.36 -21.22 -9.96
CA ILE A 81 -8.93 -20.66 -11.23
C ILE A 81 -8.96 -19.14 -11.13
N THR A 82 -7.94 -18.48 -11.68
CA THR A 82 -7.98 -17.03 -11.89
C THR A 82 -7.75 -16.64 -13.35
N LEU A 83 -8.35 -15.52 -13.76
CA LEU A 83 -8.17 -14.95 -15.11
C LEU A 83 -6.89 -14.09 -15.21
N GLN A 84 -6.34 -13.67 -14.07
CA GLN A 84 -5.13 -12.84 -13.96
C GLN A 84 -4.22 -13.32 -12.80
N GLY A 85 -2.99 -12.82 -12.75
CA GLY A 85 -2.01 -13.11 -11.69
C GLY A 85 -1.01 -14.23 -12.03
N ALA A 86 0.00 -14.39 -11.18
CA ALA A 86 1.11 -15.32 -11.38
C ALA A 86 1.21 -16.34 -10.24
N PRO A 87 1.81 -17.54 -10.48
CA PRO A 87 2.09 -18.54 -9.43
C PRO A 87 2.82 -18.02 -8.19
N GLU A 88 3.65 -17.00 -8.37
CA GLU A 88 4.43 -16.34 -7.32
C GLU A 88 3.61 -15.34 -6.49
N SER A 89 2.34 -15.13 -6.84
CA SER A 89 1.45 -14.21 -6.14
C SER A 89 1.00 -14.69 -4.77
N HIS A 90 0.39 -13.80 -3.98
CA HIS A 90 -0.15 -14.17 -2.67
C HIS A 90 -1.11 -15.37 -2.78
N LEU A 91 -2.05 -15.38 -3.75
CA LEU A 91 -3.01 -16.47 -3.88
C LEU A 91 -2.34 -17.75 -4.35
N GLY A 92 -1.33 -17.64 -5.21
CA GLY A 92 -0.50 -18.76 -5.64
C GLY A 92 0.28 -19.37 -4.47
N ILE A 93 0.80 -18.56 -3.57
CA ILE A 93 1.42 -19.04 -2.32
C ILE A 93 0.37 -19.78 -1.50
N LEU A 94 -0.75 -19.15 -1.16
CA LEU A 94 -1.71 -19.80 -0.27
C LEU A 94 -2.35 -21.06 -0.86
N SER A 95 -2.63 -21.08 -2.15
CA SER A 95 -3.11 -22.31 -2.81
C SER A 95 -2.13 -23.47 -2.60
N ARG A 96 -0.81 -23.21 -2.57
CA ARG A 96 0.21 -24.19 -2.20
C ARG A 96 0.12 -24.58 -0.73
N GLU A 97 0.01 -23.59 0.14
CA GLU A 97 0.02 -23.77 1.59
C GLU A 97 -1.19 -24.60 2.08
N TYR A 98 -2.34 -24.48 1.40
CA TYR A 98 -3.50 -25.36 1.61
C TYR A 98 -3.43 -26.69 0.83
N GLY A 99 -2.61 -26.77 -0.21
CA GLY A 99 -2.64 -27.86 -1.19
C GLY A 99 -3.93 -27.90 -2.01
N ILE A 100 -4.47 -26.73 -2.35
CA ILE A 100 -5.65 -26.58 -3.22
C ILE A 100 -5.17 -26.37 -4.67
N PRO A 101 -5.47 -27.29 -5.60
CA PRO A 101 -5.09 -27.19 -7.00
C PRO A 101 -5.51 -25.84 -7.60
N CYS A 102 -4.55 -25.15 -8.23
CA CYS A 102 -4.76 -23.79 -8.72
C CYS A 102 -4.08 -23.56 -10.08
N ILE A 103 -4.84 -22.98 -11.00
CA ILE A 103 -4.35 -22.53 -12.32
C ILE A 103 -4.67 -21.03 -12.45
N MET A 104 -3.63 -20.22 -12.67
CA MET A 104 -3.76 -18.76 -12.74
C MET A 104 -3.59 -18.24 -14.17
N SER A 105 -4.09 -17.03 -14.43
CA SER A 105 -4.06 -16.41 -15.76
C SER A 105 -4.64 -17.31 -16.86
N VAL A 106 -5.76 -17.97 -16.57
CA VAL A 106 -6.45 -18.80 -17.56
C VAL A 106 -7.19 -17.91 -18.55
N ALA A 107 -6.86 -18.08 -19.82
CA ALA A 107 -7.64 -17.52 -20.92
C ALA A 107 -8.62 -18.58 -21.44
N PHE A 108 -9.92 -18.38 -21.21
CA PHE A 108 -10.94 -19.28 -21.73
C PHE A 108 -11.33 -18.91 -23.16
N GLU A 109 -11.30 -19.89 -24.05
CA GLU A 109 -11.70 -19.71 -25.45
C GLU A 109 -13.21 -19.87 -25.66
N ARG A 110 -13.89 -20.58 -24.75
CA ARG A 110 -15.32 -20.93 -24.83
C ARG A 110 -15.97 -20.86 -23.46
N GLY A 111 -17.19 -20.36 -23.40
CA GLY A 111 -17.96 -20.23 -22.16
C GLY A 111 -19.08 -19.21 -22.27
N VAL A 112 -19.62 -18.79 -21.13
CA VAL A 112 -20.58 -17.68 -21.00
C VAL A 112 -19.85 -16.37 -20.70
N ARG A 113 -20.51 -15.24 -20.94
CA ARG A 113 -19.97 -13.91 -20.63
C ARG A 113 -20.34 -13.47 -19.22
N THR A 114 -19.38 -12.95 -18.47
CA THR A 114 -19.61 -12.27 -17.19
C THR A 114 -20.27 -10.90 -17.41
N ALA A 115 -20.69 -10.25 -16.32
CA ALA A 115 -21.20 -8.88 -16.36
C ALA A 115 -20.18 -7.85 -16.90
N ARG A 116 -18.87 -8.15 -16.84
CA ARG A 116 -17.81 -7.27 -17.37
C ARG A 116 -17.24 -7.76 -18.72
N GLY A 117 -17.85 -8.79 -19.31
CA GLY A 117 -17.55 -9.27 -20.66
C GLY A 117 -16.46 -10.34 -20.75
N GLU A 118 -15.95 -10.85 -19.63
CA GLU A 118 -15.00 -11.98 -19.63
C GLU A 118 -15.70 -13.28 -20.03
N THR A 119 -14.99 -14.16 -20.74
CA THR A 119 -15.48 -15.51 -21.06
C THR A 119 -15.06 -16.47 -19.96
N ILE A 120 -16.01 -17.21 -19.38
CA ILE A 120 -15.77 -18.25 -18.36
C ILE A 120 -16.74 -19.43 -18.52
N PRO A 121 -16.42 -20.64 -18.03
CA PRO A 121 -17.42 -21.70 -17.89
C PRO A 121 -18.61 -21.24 -17.03
N ALA A 122 -19.83 -21.68 -17.36
CA ALA A 122 -21.03 -21.31 -16.60
C ALA A 122 -21.05 -21.95 -15.20
N ASP A 123 -21.65 -21.25 -14.22
CA ASP A 123 -21.90 -21.79 -12.89
C ASP A 123 -22.58 -23.17 -12.94
N GLY A 124 -22.08 -24.11 -12.13
CA GLY A 124 -22.59 -25.48 -12.03
C GLY A 124 -22.02 -26.48 -13.04
N VAL A 125 -21.39 -26.03 -14.13
CA VAL A 125 -20.73 -26.89 -15.12
C VAL A 125 -19.60 -27.68 -14.46
N ARG A 126 -19.46 -28.96 -14.80
CA ARG A 126 -18.31 -29.75 -14.34
C ARG A 126 -17.06 -29.49 -15.18
N ILE A 127 -15.95 -29.27 -14.49
CA ILE A 127 -14.64 -29.06 -15.08
C ILE A 127 -13.59 -29.99 -14.48
N ARG A 128 -12.49 -30.15 -15.21
CA ARG A 128 -11.30 -30.89 -14.82
C ARG A 128 -10.07 -29.97 -14.90
N LEU A 129 -9.28 -29.95 -13.83
CA LEU A 129 -7.97 -29.29 -13.76
C LEU A 129 -6.87 -30.34 -13.90
N ASP A 130 -5.93 -30.09 -14.80
CA ASP A 130 -4.65 -30.80 -14.88
C ASP A 130 -3.52 -29.85 -14.48
N VAL A 131 -2.97 -30.07 -13.28
CA VAL A 131 -1.83 -29.35 -12.71
C VAL A 131 -0.57 -30.23 -12.64
N SER A 132 -0.50 -31.30 -13.44
CA SER A 132 0.61 -32.26 -13.40
C SER A 132 1.91 -31.73 -14.01
N LYS A 133 1.86 -30.61 -14.73
CA LYS A 133 3.00 -29.99 -15.42
C LYS A 133 3.14 -28.52 -15.01
N ARG A 134 4.37 -28.02 -15.05
CA ARG A 134 4.73 -26.60 -14.89
C ARG A 134 5.58 -26.15 -16.10
N PRO A 135 5.38 -24.94 -16.65
CA PRO A 135 4.47 -23.89 -16.16
C PRO A 135 3.00 -24.07 -16.58
N GLN A 136 2.67 -24.99 -17.49
CA GLN A 136 1.35 -25.04 -18.13
C GLN A 136 0.36 -25.96 -17.40
N GLY A 137 -0.78 -25.39 -17.00
CA GLY A 137 -1.95 -26.11 -16.50
C GLY A 137 -3.09 -26.07 -17.52
N VAL A 138 -3.93 -27.10 -17.52
CA VAL A 138 -5.03 -27.25 -18.50
C VAL A 138 -6.38 -27.32 -17.79
N VAL A 139 -7.37 -26.61 -18.34
CA VAL A 139 -8.76 -26.65 -17.90
C VAL A 139 -9.63 -27.27 -18.98
N SER A 140 -10.40 -28.29 -18.63
CA SER A 140 -11.38 -28.92 -19.51
C SER A 140 -12.78 -28.85 -18.92
N VAL A 141 -13.81 -28.68 -19.75
CA VAL A 141 -15.24 -28.70 -19.36
C VAL A 141 -15.92 -29.95 -19.88
N GLU A 142 -17.00 -30.38 -19.24
CA GLU A 142 -17.86 -31.42 -19.79
C GLU A 142 -18.42 -31.05 -21.17
N ALA A 143 -18.53 -32.04 -22.06
CA ALA A 143 -19.02 -31.85 -23.42
C ALA A 143 -20.46 -31.32 -23.43
N GLY A 144 -20.71 -30.30 -24.25
CA GLY A 144 -22.03 -29.67 -24.34
C GLY A 144 -22.30 -28.60 -23.28
N ALA A 145 -21.29 -28.18 -22.50
CA ALA A 145 -21.38 -27.04 -21.60
C ALA A 145 -21.90 -25.77 -22.32
N PRO A 146 -22.70 -24.91 -21.64
CA PRO A 146 -23.23 -23.69 -22.24
C PRO A 146 -22.14 -22.75 -22.78
N VAL A 147 -22.36 -22.21 -23.98
CA VAL A 147 -21.51 -21.21 -24.62
C VAL A 147 -22.37 -20.05 -25.08
N ASP A 148 -21.88 -18.82 -24.87
CA ASP A 148 -22.45 -17.61 -25.43
C ASP A 148 -21.74 -17.24 -26.74
N ASP A 149 -22.34 -17.62 -27.88
CA ASP A 149 -21.85 -17.31 -29.23
C ASP A 149 -22.32 -15.92 -29.73
N SER A 150 -22.89 -15.08 -28.86
CA SER A 150 -23.29 -13.73 -29.25
C SER A 150 -22.08 -12.87 -29.65
N PRO A 151 -22.23 -12.00 -30.68
CA PRO A 151 -21.16 -11.08 -31.07
C PRO A 151 -20.78 -10.18 -29.90
N ALA A 152 -19.48 -9.97 -29.70
CA ALA A 152 -18.97 -9.13 -28.62
C ALA A 152 -19.57 -7.72 -28.71
N ASP A 153 -19.98 -7.16 -27.57
CA ASP A 153 -20.45 -5.78 -27.48
C ASP A 153 -19.27 -4.84 -27.77
N GLU A 154 -19.33 -4.05 -28.85
CA GLU A 154 -18.29 -3.08 -29.22
C GLU A 154 -18.06 -2.01 -28.13
N SER A 155 -18.98 -1.88 -27.16
CA SER A 155 -18.86 -0.98 -26.00
C SER A 155 -18.19 -1.62 -24.77
N ALA A 156 -18.04 -2.94 -24.74
CA ALA A 156 -17.29 -3.64 -23.70
C ALA A 156 -15.80 -3.52 -24.01
N ALA A 157 -15.13 -2.56 -23.35
CA ALA A 157 -13.68 -2.44 -23.46
C ALA A 157 -13.03 -3.77 -23.02
N PRO A 158 -12.11 -4.35 -23.80
CA PRO A 158 -11.36 -5.53 -23.37
C PRO A 158 -10.60 -5.22 -22.08
N ALA A 159 -10.43 -6.21 -21.21
CA ALA A 159 -9.76 -6.08 -19.91
C ALA A 159 -8.37 -5.43 -20.00
N MET A 160 -7.68 -5.60 -21.14
CA MET A 160 -6.55 -4.80 -21.60
C MET A 160 -6.53 -4.76 -23.13
N THR A 161 -6.20 -3.62 -23.73
CA THR A 161 -6.00 -3.56 -25.19
C THR A 161 -4.72 -4.29 -25.60
N PRO A 162 -4.62 -4.83 -26.83
CA PRO A 162 -3.37 -5.34 -27.36
C PRO A 162 -2.21 -4.33 -27.29
N GLU A 163 -2.50 -3.02 -27.34
CA GLU A 163 -1.47 -1.99 -27.15
C GLU A 163 -0.98 -1.92 -25.70
N GLN A 164 -1.88 -2.02 -24.71
CA GLN A 164 -1.49 -2.06 -23.29
C GLN A 164 -0.67 -3.32 -22.97
N MET A 165 -1.05 -4.48 -23.52
CA MET A 165 -0.27 -5.72 -23.42
C MET A 165 1.11 -5.57 -24.06
N ALA A 166 1.20 -4.98 -25.26
CA ALA A 166 2.48 -4.72 -25.92
C ALA A 166 3.35 -3.72 -25.14
N GLN A 167 2.74 -2.74 -24.48
CA GLN A 167 3.43 -1.76 -23.65
C GLN A 167 3.98 -2.38 -22.36
N ILE A 168 3.21 -3.25 -21.69
CA ILE A 168 3.70 -4.04 -20.55
C ILE A 168 4.80 -5.00 -20.97
N GLN A 169 4.67 -5.67 -22.11
CA GLN A 169 5.73 -6.52 -22.65
C GLN A 169 7.00 -5.71 -22.95
N ALA A 170 6.85 -4.51 -23.50
CA ALA A 170 7.97 -3.59 -23.73
C ALA A 170 8.61 -3.09 -22.42
N LEU A 171 7.80 -2.84 -21.37
CA LEU A 171 8.29 -2.46 -20.04
C LEU A 171 9.05 -3.60 -19.35
N LEU A 172 8.55 -4.85 -19.45
CA LEU A 172 9.25 -6.05 -19.01
C LEU A 172 10.61 -6.23 -19.71
N THR A 173 10.68 -5.84 -20.98
CA THR A 173 11.93 -5.87 -21.77
C THR A 173 12.98 -4.88 -21.24
N LYS A 174 12.59 -3.86 -20.45
CA LYS A 174 13.50 -2.79 -19.98
C LYS A 174 14.43 -3.21 -18.84
N PHE A 175 14.08 -4.23 -18.05
CA PHE A 175 15.00 -4.90 -17.11
C PHE A 175 15.48 -6.26 -17.61
N GLN A 176 14.59 -7.08 -18.19
CA GLN A 176 14.97 -8.37 -18.80
C GLN A 176 15.96 -8.22 -19.97
N GLY A 177 16.05 -7.03 -20.57
CA GLY A 177 16.98 -6.72 -21.66
C GLY A 177 18.43 -6.47 -21.22
N GLU A 178 18.69 -6.20 -19.93
CA GLU A 178 20.03 -5.84 -19.43
C GLU A 178 20.56 -6.70 -18.27
N VAL A 179 19.72 -7.08 -17.30
CA VAL A 179 20.13 -7.83 -16.10
C VAL A 179 19.12 -8.95 -15.79
N PRO A 180 19.53 -10.23 -15.78
CA PRO A 180 18.64 -11.36 -15.46
C PRO A 180 18.28 -11.42 -13.96
N PRO A 181 17.28 -12.22 -13.57
CA PRO A 181 16.99 -12.51 -12.16
C PRO A 181 18.06 -13.42 -11.53
N GLY A 182 18.03 -13.55 -10.20
CA GLY A 182 18.85 -14.52 -9.46
C GLY A 182 20.34 -14.18 -9.38
N VAL A 183 21.16 -15.21 -9.15
CA VAL A 183 22.61 -15.06 -8.86
C VAL A 183 23.41 -14.50 -10.04
N GLU A 184 22.94 -14.71 -11.26
CA GLU A 184 23.54 -14.13 -12.46
C GLU A 184 23.33 -12.61 -12.49
N GLY A 185 22.12 -12.15 -12.17
CA GLY A 185 21.83 -10.73 -12.04
C GLY A 185 22.60 -10.06 -10.92
N ASP A 186 22.72 -10.71 -9.75
CA ASP A 186 23.55 -10.23 -8.64
C ASP A 186 24.99 -10.00 -9.09
N ALA A 187 25.59 -10.99 -9.78
CA ALA A 187 26.95 -10.88 -10.28
C ALA A 187 27.12 -9.67 -11.21
N ILE A 188 26.16 -9.42 -12.12
CA ILE A 188 26.19 -8.24 -13.00
C ILE A 188 26.03 -6.94 -12.20
N MET A 189 25.06 -6.86 -11.29
CA MET A 189 24.83 -5.65 -10.49
C MET A 189 26.04 -5.30 -9.63
N ARG A 190 26.74 -6.29 -9.06
CA ARG A 190 27.98 -6.04 -8.31
C ARG A 190 29.09 -5.43 -9.16
N THR A 191 29.16 -5.75 -10.45
CA THR A 191 30.13 -5.10 -11.36
C THR A 191 29.79 -3.66 -11.67
N ARG A 192 28.53 -3.23 -11.42
CA ARG A 192 28.06 -1.86 -11.65
C ARG A 192 28.28 -0.94 -10.44
N LEU A 193 28.53 -1.49 -9.26
CA LEU A 193 28.84 -0.72 -8.04
C LEU A 193 30.15 0.05 -8.22
N SER A 194 30.17 1.33 -7.85
CA SER A 194 31.40 2.12 -7.80
C SER A 194 32.08 2.08 -6.42
N THR A 195 31.36 1.63 -5.40
CA THR A 195 31.77 1.59 -3.99
C THR A 195 31.65 0.19 -3.39
N ASN A 196 32.16 0.01 -2.16
CA ASN A 196 32.03 -1.24 -1.40
C ASN A 196 30.88 -1.18 -0.37
N VAL A 197 29.94 -0.25 -0.52
CA VAL A 197 28.91 0.06 0.49
C VAL A 197 28.04 -1.13 0.88
N LEU A 198 27.78 -2.05 -0.07
CA LEU A 198 26.96 -3.23 0.16
C LEU A 198 27.67 -4.33 0.95
N ASP A 199 28.95 -4.17 1.25
CA ASP A 199 29.69 -5.01 2.20
C ASP A 199 29.63 -4.39 3.60
N LEU A 200 29.11 -5.15 4.56
CA LEU A 200 29.01 -4.74 5.96
C LEU A 200 30.36 -4.80 6.67
N ASP A 201 31.41 -5.35 6.05
CA ASP A 201 32.79 -5.34 6.55
C ASP A 201 33.65 -4.23 5.91
N ASP A 202 33.03 -3.31 5.17
CA ASP A 202 33.70 -2.11 4.65
C ASP A 202 34.41 -1.36 5.80
N PRO A 203 35.72 -1.07 5.70
CA PRO A 203 36.45 -0.32 6.72
C PRO A 203 35.90 1.08 7.00
N SER A 204 35.10 1.63 6.08
CA SER A 204 34.42 2.91 6.20
C SER A 204 32.96 2.78 6.70
N PHE A 205 32.56 1.61 7.22
CA PHE A 205 31.21 1.35 7.71
C PHE A 205 30.71 2.35 8.76
N ASP A 206 31.58 2.77 9.69
CA ASP A 206 31.17 3.57 10.86
C ASP A 206 30.86 5.04 10.56
N ARG A 207 31.21 5.54 9.36
CA ARG A 207 30.86 6.92 8.96
C ARG A 207 29.51 6.96 8.27
N GLU A 208 28.95 8.17 8.19
CA GLU A 208 27.79 8.43 7.34
C GLU A 208 28.10 8.14 5.86
N LEU A 209 27.07 7.67 5.16
CA LEU A 209 27.16 7.36 3.74
C LEU A 209 27.39 8.63 2.92
N THR A 210 28.10 8.47 1.81
CA THR A 210 28.15 9.48 0.76
C THR A 210 26.95 9.35 -0.17
N ILE A 211 26.72 10.39 -0.99
CA ILE A 211 25.71 10.37 -2.05
C ILE A 211 25.99 9.25 -3.05
N GLU A 212 27.24 9.05 -3.45
CA GLU A 212 27.63 8.00 -4.40
C GLU A 212 27.30 6.60 -3.86
N GLU A 213 27.65 6.33 -2.60
CA GLU A 213 27.31 5.07 -1.93
C GLU A 213 25.80 4.88 -1.77
N THR A 214 25.07 5.96 -1.49
CA THR A 214 23.61 5.89 -1.41
C THR A 214 23.01 5.52 -2.76
N ASN A 215 23.48 6.14 -3.86
CA ASN A 215 23.01 5.82 -5.21
C ASN A 215 23.37 4.38 -5.62
N ASP A 216 24.55 3.86 -5.24
CA ASP A 216 24.91 2.45 -5.42
C ASP A 216 23.90 1.50 -4.74
N ILE A 217 23.49 1.82 -3.51
CA ILE A 217 22.45 1.05 -2.80
C ILE A 217 21.12 1.14 -3.55
N LEU A 218 20.69 2.34 -3.96
CA LEU A 218 19.41 2.54 -4.65
C LEU A 218 19.34 1.77 -5.97
N HIS A 219 20.39 1.81 -6.78
CA HIS A 219 20.46 1.07 -8.04
C HIS A 219 20.44 -0.44 -7.83
N TYR A 220 21.13 -0.94 -6.79
CA TYR A 220 21.05 -2.37 -6.46
C TYR A 220 19.65 -2.74 -5.97
N LEU A 221 19.03 -1.93 -5.10
CA LEU A 221 17.68 -2.13 -4.59
C LEU A 221 16.64 -2.15 -5.72
N ALA A 222 16.77 -1.29 -6.74
CA ALA A 222 15.89 -1.30 -7.90
C ALA A 222 15.87 -2.65 -8.62
N TRP A 223 17.05 -3.24 -8.84
CA TRP A 223 17.16 -4.58 -9.42
C TRP A 223 16.71 -5.67 -8.44
N ASN A 224 17.09 -5.58 -7.16
CA ASN A 224 16.73 -6.56 -6.14
C ASN A 224 15.20 -6.64 -5.94
N GLU A 225 14.52 -5.50 -5.93
CA GLU A 225 13.06 -5.43 -5.88
C GLU A 225 12.43 -5.98 -7.16
N TRP A 226 13.01 -5.68 -8.33
CA TRP A 226 12.58 -6.26 -9.59
C TRP A 226 12.73 -7.80 -9.61
N ASP A 227 13.88 -8.35 -9.19
CA ASP A 227 14.08 -9.81 -9.09
C ASP A 227 13.08 -10.48 -8.14
N ALA A 228 12.65 -9.74 -7.12
CA ALA A 228 11.71 -10.19 -6.13
C ALA A 228 10.24 -10.11 -6.56
N LEU A 229 9.86 -9.06 -7.29
CA LEU A 229 8.46 -8.67 -7.50
C LEU A 229 8.04 -8.59 -8.98
N ALA A 230 8.94 -8.64 -9.96
CA ALA A 230 8.57 -8.45 -11.37
C ALA A 230 7.57 -9.48 -11.89
N ALA A 231 7.69 -10.75 -11.47
CA ALA A 231 6.74 -11.80 -11.80
C ALA A 231 5.31 -11.51 -11.28
N ARG A 232 5.19 -10.61 -10.29
CA ARG A 232 3.96 -10.22 -9.61
C ARG A 232 3.33 -8.96 -10.19
N ALA A 233 3.99 -8.24 -11.10
CA ALA A 233 3.45 -7.03 -11.71
C ALA A 233 2.16 -7.27 -12.53
N THR A 234 1.83 -8.54 -12.81
CA THR A 234 0.60 -9.00 -13.47
C THR A 234 -0.51 -9.41 -12.49
N GLU A 235 -0.29 -9.27 -11.18
CA GLU A 235 -1.33 -9.48 -10.17
C GLU A 235 -2.47 -8.48 -10.39
N GLY A 236 -3.62 -9.01 -10.77
CA GLY A 236 -4.83 -8.24 -11.04
C GLY A 236 -5.43 -7.53 -9.83
N GLU A 237 -6.51 -6.81 -10.07
CA GLU A 237 -7.31 -6.11 -9.06
C GLU A 237 -7.83 -7.09 -7.98
N SER A 238 -7.82 -6.67 -6.71
CA SER A 238 -8.50 -7.40 -5.63
C SER A 238 -9.98 -7.07 -5.60
N GLY A 239 -10.84 -8.07 -5.44
CA GLY A 239 -12.25 -7.84 -5.15
C GLY A 239 -12.54 -7.33 -3.73
N LEU A 240 -11.57 -7.43 -2.79
CA LEU A 240 -11.76 -7.04 -1.39
C LEU A 240 -10.94 -5.80 -0.99
N ILE A 241 -9.64 -5.79 -1.29
CA ILE A 241 -8.67 -4.80 -0.77
C ILE A 241 -7.99 -4.05 -1.93
N PRO A 242 -8.18 -2.72 -2.08
CA PRO A 242 -7.65 -1.93 -3.20
C PRO A 242 -6.12 -1.76 -3.10
N ARG A 243 -5.39 -2.76 -3.60
CA ARG A 243 -3.97 -2.93 -3.34
C ARG A 243 -3.11 -1.84 -3.92
N GLN A 244 -3.20 -1.64 -5.23
CA GLN A 244 -2.36 -0.66 -5.92
C GLN A 244 -2.56 0.74 -5.33
N GLU A 245 -3.78 1.08 -4.94
CA GLU A 245 -4.14 2.35 -4.32
C GLU A 245 -3.52 2.50 -2.94
N TYR A 246 -3.66 1.51 -2.04
CA TYR A 246 -3.05 1.62 -0.71
C TYR A 246 -1.52 1.55 -0.78
N GLU A 247 -0.95 0.78 -1.70
CA GLU A 247 0.49 0.72 -1.94
C GLU A 247 1.00 2.08 -2.38
N ALA A 248 0.31 2.75 -3.32
CA ALA A 248 0.69 4.08 -3.76
C ALA A 248 0.62 5.13 -2.63
N VAL A 249 -0.45 5.13 -1.83
CA VAL A 249 -0.57 6.05 -0.68
C VAL A 249 0.50 5.74 0.37
N GLY A 250 0.63 4.47 0.78
CA GLY A 250 1.53 4.03 1.84
C GLY A 250 3.01 4.16 1.49
N ILE A 251 3.41 3.80 0.27
CA ILE A 251 4.80 3.97 -0.19
C ILE A 251 5.13 5.46 -0.30
N MET A 252 4.22 6.29 -0.82
CA MET A 252 4.43 7.73 -0.85
C MET A 252 4.50 8.33 0.57
N ASP A 253 3.75 7.79 1.53
CA ASP A 253 3.86 8.14 2.94
C ASP A 253 5.24 7.83 3.53
N CYS A 254 5.86 6.70 3.15
CA CYS A 254 7.22 6.35 3.57
C CYS A 254 8.24 7.45 3.23
N TRP A 255 8.10 8.14 2.09
CA TRP A 255 8.98 9.27 1.76
C TRP A 255 8.87 10.43 2.75
N PHE A 256 7.64 10.80 3.13
CA PHE A 256 7.42 11.93 4.02
C PHE A 256 7.75 11.61 5.49
N HIS A 257 7.57 10.36 5.91
CA HIS A 257 7.64 9.97 7.32
C HIS A 257 8.88 9.15 7.70
N HIS A 258 9.25 8.12 6.93
CA HIS A 258 10.29 7.17 7.35
C HIS A 258 11.64 7.83 7.67
N PRO A 259 12.17 8.78 6.86
CA PRO A 259 13.43 9.41 7.21
C PRO A 259 13.40 10.09 8.58
N GLY A 260 12.29 10.76 8.92
CA GLY A 260 12.08 11.37 10.23
C GLY A 260 11.98 10.35 11.35
N TRP A 261 11.23 9.27 11.16
CA TRP A 261 11.09 8.21 12.17
C TRP A 261 12.40 7.45 12.40
N LEU A 262 13.12 7.08 11.34
CA LEU A 262 14.41 6.41 11.43
C LEU A 262 15.45 7.31 12.09
N LYS A 263 15.44 8.61 11.78
CA LYS A 263 16.28 9.59 12.47
C LYS A 263 15.96 9.67 13.97
N ALA A 264 14.69 9.76 14.35
CA ALA A 264 14.30 9.77 15.77
C ALA A 264 14.71 8.49 16.51
N ILE A 265 14.58 7.32 15.85
CA ILE A 265 15.11 6.04 16.36
C ILE A 265 16.63 6.12 16.53
N ALA A 266 17.36 6.57 15.51
CA ALA A 266 18.81 6.67 15.54
C ALA A 266 19.31 7.65 16.61
N ASP A 267 18.65 8.79 16.78
CA ASP A 267 18.96 9.79 17.81
C ASP A 267 18.71 9.22 19.21
N ARG A 268 17.73 8.32 19.38
CA ARG A 268 17.46 7.63 20.65
C ARG A 268 18.53 6.62 21.02
N VAL A 269 18.89 5.72 20.11
CA VAL A 269 19.68 4.52 20.44
C VAL A 269 21.14 4.60 19.99
N GLY A 270 21.48 5.57 19.13
CA GLY A 270 22.79 5.69 18.50
C GLY A 270 23.10 4.57 17.50
N ALA A 271 24.27 4.65 16.86
CA ALA A 271 24.70 3.69 15.85
C ALA A 271 24.81 2.24 16.38
N ASP A 272 25.37 2.07 17.58
CA ASP A 272 25.48 0.77 18.23
C ASP A 272 24.10 0.20 18.60
N GLY A 273 23.18 1.06 19.03
CA GLY A 273 21.82 0.67 19.36
C GLY A 273 21.03 0.19 18.15
N LEU A 274 21.20 0.81 16.98
CA LEU A 274 20.61 0.30 15.72
C LEU A 274 21.14 -1.10 15.40
N THR A 275 22.44 -1.32 15.56
CA THR A 275 23.05 -2.64 15.37
C THR A 275 22.48 -3.66 16.37
N GLU A 276 22.29 -3.29 17.64
CA GLU A 276 21.68 -4.18 18.63
C GLU A 276 20.19 -4.45 18.38
N ILE A 277 19.44 -3.48 17.83
CA ILE A 277 18.07 -3.73 17.37
C ILE A 277 18.11 -4.81 16.27
N GLY A 278 18.91 -4.64 15.22
CA GLY A 278 19.01 -5.60 14.13
C GLY A 278 19.43 -7.01 14.58
N LYS A 279 20.31 -7.12 15.58
CA LYS A 279 20.78 -8.40 16.12
C LYS A 279 19.69 -9.24 16.77
N ARG A 280 18.57 -8.64 17.20
CA ARG A 280 17.42 -9.39 17.74
C ARG A 280 16.87 -10.40 16.74
N ALA A 281 17.02 -10.15 15.42
CA ALA A 281 16.66 -11.10 14.36
C ALA A 281 17.33 -12.47 14.51
N LYS A 282 18.50 -12.53 15.18
CA LYS A 282 19.25 -13.77 15.42
C LYS A 282 18.79 -14.51 16.68
N GLN A 283 18.22 -13.77 17.63
CA GLN A 283 17.99 -14.20 19.01
C GLN A 283 16.52 -14.47 19.30
N GLU A 284 15.61 -13.82 18.56
CA GLU A 284 14.17 -13.92 18.75
C GLU A 284 13.50 -14.63 17.58
N ILE A 285 12.43 -15.38 17.88
CA ILE A 285 11.49 -15.92 16.89
C ILE A 285 10.12 -15.26 17.09
N GLY A 286 9.27 -15.28 16.06
CA GLY A 286 8.02 -14.52 16.08
C GLY A 286 8.30 -13.03 16.23
N THR A 287 9.32 -12.53 15.51
CA THR A 287 9.74 -11.12 15.54
C THR A 287 9.68 -10.49 14.16
N LYS A 288 9.20 -9.25 14.12
CA LYS A 288 9.17 -8.44 12.91
C LYS A 288 10.48 -7.69 12.66
N ILE A 289 11.47 -7.82 13.55
CA ILE A 289 12.85 -7.44 13.23
C ILE A 289 13.43 -8.55 12.35
N ASN A 290 13.17 -8.45 11.05
CA ASN A 290 13.50 -9.47 10.05
C ASN A 290 13.92 -8.82 8.72
N LEU A 291 14.19 -9.63 7.69
CA LEU A 291 14.63 -9.12 6.39
C LEU A 291 13.61 -8.17 5.78
N LEU A 292 12.32 -8.55 5.74
CA LEU A 292 11.26 -7.76 5.12
C LEU A 292 11.20 -6.34 5.67
N HIS A 293 11.17 -6.17 6.99
CA HIS A 293 11.00 -4.85 7.59
C HIS A 293 12.23 -3.97 7.38
N ILE A 294 13.44 -4.54 7.51
CA ILE A 294 14.69 -3.80 7.27
C ILE A 294 14.82 -3.44 5.77
N TRP A 295 14.48 -4.37 4.88
CA TRP A 295 14.48 -4.16 3.44
C TRP A 295 13.47 -3.07 3.03
N ALA A 296 12.26 -3.10 3.60
CA ALA A 296 11.23 -2.12 3.32
C ALA A 296 11.62 -0.71 3.80
N CYS A 297 12.31 -0.59 4.95
CA CYS A 297 12.91 0.67 5.38
C CYS A 297 14.01 1.17 4.43
N ALA A 298 14.65 0.28 3.66
CA ALA A 298 15.65 0.65 2.64
C ALA A 298 14.98 1.14 1.34
N SER A 299 13.99 0.41 0.84
CA SER A 299 13.40 0.65 -0.50
C SER A 299 12.27 1.68 -0.49
N ALA A 300 11.34 1.57 0.46
CA ALA A 300 10.08 2.31 0.42
C ALA A 300 10.22 3.85 0.45
N PRO A 301 11.16 4.46 1.21
CA PRO A 301 11.31 5.92 1.20
C PRO A 301 11.70 6.48 -0.18
N SER A 302 12.66 5.83 -0.85
CA SER A 302 13.09 6.23 -2.19
C SER A 302 12.06 5.90 -3.26
N PHE A 303 11.33 4.80 -3.11
CA PHE A 303 10.20 4.50 -3.97
C PHE A 303 9.12 5.58 -3.83
N GLY A 304 8.76 5.94 -2.60
CA GLY A 304 7.80 7.00 -2.30
C GLY A 304 8.20 8.35 -2.88
N ARG A 305 9.50 8.66 -2.84
CA ARG A 305 10.06 9.85 -3.50
C ARG A 305 9.83 9.79 -5.01
N GLY A 306 10.04 8.62 -5.63
CA GLY A 306 9.74 8.39 -7.05
C GLY A 306 8.28 8.66 -7.41
N ILE A 307 7.33 8.19 -6.59
CA ILE A 307 5.89 8.49 -6.78
C ILE A 307 5.62 9.99 -6.66
N ALA A 308 6.15 10.65 -5.63
CA ALA A 308 5.94 12.07 -5.41
C ALA A 308 6.54 12.93 -6.53
N LEU A 309 7.68 12.53 -7.09
CA LEU A 309 8.31 13.16 -8.27
C LEU A 309 7.46 12.97 -9.54
N GLU A 310 6.91 11.78 -9.76
CA GLU A 310 6.04 11.50 -10.92
C GLU A 310 4.73 12.31 -10.87
N LEU A 311 4.19 12.51 -9.68
CA LEU A 311 3.05 13.39 -9.44
C LEU A 311 3.43 14.89 -9.44
N GLY A 312 4.71 15.22 -9.62
CA GLY A 312 5.22 16.59 -9.67
C GLY A 312 5.19 17.35 -8.34
N LEU A 313 4.99 16.68 -7.22
CA LEU A 313 4.73 17.33 -5.92
C LEU A 313 5.92 18.16 -5.44
N HIS A 314 7.14 17.75 -5.76
CA HIS A 314 8.38 18.47 -5.50
C HIS A 314 9.44 18.15 -6.57
N ASP A 315 10.56 18.86 -6.53
CA ASP A 315 11.71 18.59 -7.39
C ASP A 315 12.71 17.62 -6.72
N PRO A 316 13.70 17.09 -7.46
CA PRO A 316 14.65 16.12 -6.90
C PRO A 316 15.47 16.62 -5.70
N ALA A 317 15.72 17.91 -5.53
CA ALA A 317 16.54 18.42 -4.43
C ALA A 317 15.78 18.51 -3.10
N TYR A 318 14.44 18.46 -3.11
CA TYR A 318 13.64 18.55 -1.89
C TYR A 318 13.98 17.40 -0.93
N ARG A 319 14.53 17.75 0.23
CA ARG A 319 14.92 16.89 1.36
C ARG A 319 15.75 15.66 0.96
N ALA A 320 16.55 15.80 -0.10
CA ALA A 320 17.29 14.68 -0.70
C ALA A 320 18.33 14.06 0.25
N ASP A 321 18.90 14.86 1.14
CA ASP A 321 19.84 14.44 2.20
C ASP A 321 19.24 13.45 3.20
N THR A 322 17.93 13.53 3.45
CA THR A 322 17.25 12.61 4.38
C THR A 322 17.30 11.14 3.93
N ILE A 323 17.44 10.88 2.61
CA ILE A 323 17.64 9.51 2.09
C ILE A 323 18.99 8.95 2.56
N VAL A 324 20.03 9.78 2.59
CA VAL A 324 21.39 9.36 3.01
C VAL A 324 21.39 8.98 4.49
N GLU A 325 20.74 9.78 5.34
CA GLU A 325 20.62 9.51 6.77
C GLU A 325 19.79 8.26 7.07
N ALA A 326 18.65 8.12 6.38
CA ALA A 326 17.77 6.95 6.49
C ALA A 326 18.53 5.67 6.08
N MET A 327 19.22 5.69 4.94
CA MET A 327 19.96 4.54 4.44
C MET A 327 21.15 4.18 5.34
N SER A 328 21.81 5.17 5.94
CA SER A 328 22.87 4.97 6.93
C SER A 328 22.35 4.27 8.19
N SER A 329 21.11 4.56 8.59
CA SER A 329 20.46 3.87 9.72
C SER A 329 20.10 2.42 9.36
N VAL A 330 19.55 2.20 8.16
CA VAL A 330 19.18 0.87 7.66
C VAL A 330 20.39 -0.04 7.50
N ARG A 331 21.52 0.49 7.00
CA ARG A 331 22.77 -0.27 6.87
C ARG A 331 23.28 -0.80 8.23
N ARG A 332 23.04 -0.06 9.32
CA ARG A 332 23.36 -0.50 10.69
C ARG A 332 22.43 -1.61 11.20
N LEU A 333 21.15 -1.56 10.84
CA LEU A 333 20.21 -2.66 11.10
C LEU A 333 20.66 -3.96 10.40
N TYR A 334 21.09 -3.86 9.13
CA TYR A 334 21.66 -5.00 8.40
C TYR A 334 22.95 -5.54 9.03
N LYS A 335 23.82 -4.67 9.57
CA LYS A 335 24.99 -5.10 10.35
C LYS A 335 24.58 -5.91 11.58
N GLY A 336 23.52 -5.52 12.26
CA GLY A 336 22.95 -6.29 13.37
C GLY A 336 22.43 -7.66 12.92
N LEU A 337 21.63 -7.68 11.86
CA LEU A 337 20.99 -8.89 11.34
C LEU A 337 22.01 -9.92 10.83
N TRP A 338 22.98 -9.49 10.01
CA TRP A 338 23.95 -10.40 9.39
C TRP A 338 25.25 -10.56 10.18
N GLY A 339 25.66 -9.54 10.94
CA GLY A 339 26.97 -9.44 11.59
C GLY A 339 28.10 -9.02 10.64
N SER A 340 28.23 -9.66 9.47
CA SER A 340 29.36 -9.45 8.54
C SER A 340 28.98 -9.81 7.09
N GLY A 341 29.77 -9.38 6.11
CA GLY A 341 29.58 -9.69 4.68
C GLY A 341 28.46 -8.88 4.00
N PRO A 342 27.89 -9.36 2.88
CA PRO A 342 27.04 -8.53 2.03
C PRO A 342 25.62 -8.28 2.58
N MET A 343 24.99 -7.16 2.20
CA MET A 343 23.70 -6.72 2.76
C MET A 343 22.48 -7.57 2.39
N PHE A 344 22.39 -8.11 1.17
CA PHE A 344 21.15 -8.71 0.65
C PHE A 344 21.22 -10.22 0.49
N THR A 345 20.06 -10.89 0.51
CA THR A 345 19.97 -12.34 0.28
C THR A 345 20.42 -12.74 -1.12
N SER A 346 20.14 -11.92 -2.14
CA SER A 346 20.64 -12.10 -3.52
C SER A 346 22.16 -12.19 -3.57
N MET A 347 22.85 -11.47 -2.67
CA MET A 347 24.30 -11.50 -2.52
C MET A 347 24.84 -12.70 -1.74
N ARG A 348 23.95 -13.48 -1.14
CA ARG A 348 24.22 -14.65 -0.27
C ARG A 348 23.68 -15.94 -0.88
N GLY A 349 23.54 -15.97 -2.21
CA GLY A 349 22.99 -17.13 -2.92
C GLY A 349 21.53 -17.41 -2.57
N PHE A 350 20.77 -16.38 -2.20
CA PHE A 350 19.37 -16.48 -1.76
C PHE A 350 19.17 -17.39 -0.54
N THR A 351 20.10 -17.31 0.42
CA THR A 351 19.99 -17.97 1.72
C THR A 351 19.95 -16.95 2.85
N ALA A 352 19.20 -17.25 3.90
CA ALA A 352 19.07 -16.42 5.09
C ALA A 352 19.10 -17.21 6.41
N PRO A 353 20.18 -17.93 6.73
CA PRO A 353 20.33 -18.61 8.01
C PRO A 353 20.66 -17.61 9.14
N ILE A 354 19.68 -16.78 9.52
CA ILE A 354 19.86 -15.63 10.43
C ILE A 354 19.94 -16.05 11.91
N LEU A 355 19.03 -16.92 12.37
CA LEU A 355 18.94 -17.38 13.75
C LEU A 355 20.22 -18.04 14.25
N ASP A 356 20.53 -17.80 15.52
CA ASP A 356 21.65 -18.44 16.18
C ASP A 356 21.47 -19.97 16.20
N PRO A 357 22.54 -20.77 16.06
CA PRO A 357 22.46 -22.25 16.02
C PRO A 357 21.72 -22.89 17.20
N SER A 358 21.66 -22.20 18.35
CA SER A 358 20.91 -22.65 19.53
C SER A 358 19.42 -22.86 19.26
N TRP A 359 18.81 -22.08 18.36
CA TRP A 359 17.43 -22.27 17.95
C TRP A 359 17.23 -23.57 17.18
N ILE A 360 18.16 -23.91 16.28
CA ILE A 360 18.08 -25.14 15.49
C ILE A 360 18.18 -26.37 16.40
N TYR A 361 19.03 -26.33 17.43
CA TYR A 361 19.07 -27.38 18.45
C TYR A 361 17.76 -27.50 19.24
N ARG A 362 17.16 -26.37 19.61
CA ARG A 362 15.86 -26.35 20.30
C ARG A 362 14.73 -26.90 19.43
N PHE A 363 14.63 -26.47 18.18
CA PHE A 363 13.65 -27.01 17.22
C PHE A 363 13.82 -28.52 17.05
N THR A 364 15.06 -28.99 16.94
CA THR A 364 15.34 -30.43 16.79
C THR A 364 14.88 -31.23 18.01
N ALA A 365 15.01 -30.67 19.21
CA ALA A 365 14.56 -31.31 20.45
C ALA A 365 13.02 -31.37 20.56
N ASP A 366 12.34 -30.34 20.06
CA ASP A 366 10.89 -30.17 20.18
C ASP A 366 10.10 -30.68 18.96
N ARG A 367 10.77 -31.28 17.97
CA ARG A 367 10.14 -31.66 16.69
C ARG A 367 9.09 -32.77 16.84
N ILE A 368 8.03 -32.63 16.06
CA ILE A 368 6.90 -33.54 15.93
C ILE A 368 6.95 -34.13 14.53
N SER A 369 6.85 -35.46 14.43
CA SER A 369 6.88 -36.15 13.14
C SER A 369 5.57 -36.02 12.37
N LEU A 370 5.67 -35.78 11.06
CA LEU A 370 4.55 -35.72 10.11
C LEU A 370 4.47 -36.98 9.22
N ALA A 371 4.92 -38.13 9.76
CA ALA A 371 4.92 -39.39 9.03
C ALA A 371 3.50 -39.94 8.74
N GLY A 372 2.49 -39.55 9.53
CA GLY A 372 1.10 -39.95 9.31
C GLY A 372 0.33 -38.97 8.42
N ASP A 373 -0.53 -39.50 7.53
CA ASP A 373 -1.35 -38.68 6.62
C ASP A 373 -2.26 -37.68 7.37
N SER A 374 -2.82 -38.11 8.52
CA SER A 374 -3.65 -37.25 9.38
C SER A 374 -2.84 -36.11 10.01
N ASP A 375 -1.59 -36.37 10.40
CA ASP A 375 -0.72 -35.38 11.04
C ASP A 375 -0.29 -34.33 10.02
N ARG A 376 0.09 -34.80 8.82
CA ARG A 376 0.42 -33.94 7.68
C ARG A 376 -0.76 -33.05 7.29
N SER A 377 -1.96 -33.61 7.19
CA SER A 377 -3.18 -32.85 6.88
C SER A 377 -3.50 -31.82 7.96
N THR A 378 -3.29 -32.17 9.24
CA THR A 378 -3.48 -31.25 10.37
C THR A 378 -2.53 -30.06 10.27
N PHE A 379 -1.24 -30.32 10.05
CA PHE A 379 -0.22 -29.29 9.88
C PHE A 379 -0.50 -28.40 8.66
N GLN A 380 -0.79 -29.00 7.50
CA GLN A 380 -1.02 -28.27 6.25
C GLN A 380 -2.17 -27.27 6.39
N ARG A 381 -3.32 -27.71 6.94
CA ARG A 381 -4.47 -26.83 7.17
C ARG A 381 -4.17 -25.76 8.21
N PHE A 382 -3.45 -26.10 9.28
CA PHE A 382 -3.03 -25.13 10.29
C PHE A 382 -2.16 -24.02 9.70
N ASN A 383 -1.12 -24.40 8.94
CA ASN A 383 -0.20 -23.49 8.29
C ASN A 383 -0.92 -22.57 7.30
N GLY A 384 -1.76 -23.12 6.41
CA GLY A 384 -2.53 -22.32 5.45
C GLY A 384 -3.51 -21.35 6.12
N ALA A 385 -4.22 -21.77 7.16
CA ALA A 385 -5.18 -20.94 7.89
C ALA A 385 -4.51 -19.75 8.60
N LEU A 386 -3.39 -19.98 9.26
CA LEU A 386 -2.67 -18.92 9.95
C LEU A 386 -2.02 -17.94 8.97
N GLU A 387 -1.45 -18.42 7.86
CA GLU A 387 -0.86 -17.55 6.84
C GLU A 387 -1.93 -16.67 6.16
N LEU A 388 -3.09 -17.24 5.87
CA LEU A 388 -4.24 -16.49 5.35
C LEU A 388 -4.71 -15.41 6.30
N LEU A 389 -4.85 -15.74 7.59
CA LEU A 389 -5.19 -14.75 8.60
C LEU A 389 -4.13 -13.65 8.70
N GLY A 390 -2.85 -14.01 8.62
CA GLY A 390 -1.74 -13.06 8.59
C GLY A 390 -1.85 -12.07 7.43
N PHE A 391 -2.13 -12.53 6.21
CA PHE A 391 -2.37 -11.65 5.06
C PHE A 391 -3.59 -10.75 5.27
N LEU A 392 -4.70 -11.29 5.75
CA LEU A 392 -5.93 -10.53 5.95
C LEU A 392 -5.77 -9.43 7.02
N LEU A 393 -5.11 -9.77 8.14
CA LEU A 393 -4.79 -8.83 9.22
C LEU A 393 -3.92 -7.67 8.74
N HIS A 394 -3.08 -7.90 7.76
CA HIS A 394 -2.15 -6.90 7.22
C HIS A 394 -2.61 -6.37 5.85
N PHE A 395 -3.91 -6.43 5.53
CA PHE A 395 -4.45 -5.84 4.30
C PHE A 395 -3.79 -6.36 3.00
N ASP A 396 -3.53 -7.67 2.89
CA ASP A 396 -2.80 -8.30 1.78
C ASP A 396 -1.30 -7.89 1.70
N ASN A 397 -0.78 -7.19 2.71
CA ASN A 397 0.65 -6.92 2.87
C ASN A 397 1.38 -8.12 3.48
N ARG A 398 2.62 -8.33 3.01
CA ARG A 398 3.54 -9.39 3.46
C ARG A 398 3.98 -9.27 4.91
N LEU A 399 3.73 -8.15 5.61
CA LEU A 399 4.13 -7.99 7.02
C LEU A 399 3.55 -9.04 7.98
N GLY A 400 2.53 -9.78 7.56
CA GLY A 400 1.98 -10.92 8.30
C GLY A 400 2.84 -12.20 8.28
N LEU A 401 3.93 -12.24 7.50
CA LEU A 401 4.77 -13.40 7.26
C LEU A 401 6.27 -13.04 7.37
N GLY A 402 7.08 -13.98 7.84
CA GLY A 402 8.53 -13.90 7.72
C GLY A 402 9.22 -15.27 7.62
N ASP A 403 9.69 -15.64 6.44
CA ASP A 403 10.50 -16.83 6.23
C ASP A 403 12.01 -16.56 6.39
N SER A 404 12.74 -17.58 6.86
CA SER A 404 14.21 -17.58 6.96
C SER A 404 14.79 -19.00 6.86
N GLY A 405 16.08 -19.09 6.55
CA GLY A 405 16.79 -20.34 6.22
C GLY A 405 17.28 -20.37 4.76
N PRO A 406 17.63 -21.55 4.22
CA PRO A 406 17.70 -22.84 4.90
C PRO A 406 18.78 -22.85 5.99
N TYR A 407 18.44 -23.43 7.14
CA TYR A 407 19.38 -23.68 8.23
C TYR A 407 19.93 -25.11 8.13
N PRO A 408 21.24 -25.32 7.95
CA PRO A 408 21.78 -26.66 7.82
C PRO A 408 21.65 -27.44 9.13
N THR A 409 21.32 -28.73 9.01
CA THR A 409 21.23 -29.66 10.15
C THR A 409 22.39 -30.66 10.15
N PRO A 410 22.77 -31.24 11.31
CA PRO A 410 23.92 -32.13 11.41
C PRO A 410 23.84 -33.43 10.58
N ASP A 411 22.64 -33.89 10.24
CA ASP A 411 22.39 -35.08 9.43
C ASP A 411 22.38 -34.80 7.91
N GLY A 412 22.65 -33.56 7.52
CA GLY A 412 22.76 -33.12 6.13
C GLY A 412 21.44 -32.64 5.51
N GLY A 413 20.34 -32.62 6.27
CA GLY A 413 19.10 -31.94 5.88
C GLY A 413 19.15 -30.43 6.16
N PHE A 414 17.99 -29.80 6.16
CA PHE A 414 17.87 -28.39 6.53
C PHE A 414 16.53 -28.07 7.21
N VAL A 415 16.46 -26.90 7.85
CA VAL A 415 15.25 -26.32 8.44
C VAL A 415 14.88 -25.03 7.72
N ILE A 416 13.59 -24.83 7.45
CA ILE A 416 13.03 -23.51 7.13
C ILE A 416 12.22 -23.04 8.32
N VAL A 417 12.39 -21.78 8.71
CA VAL A 417 11.65 -21.17 9.81
C VAL A 417 10.72 -20.12 9.26
N ARG A 418 9.44 -20.23 9.61
CA ARG A 418 8.37 -19.33 9.20
C ARG A 418 7.72 -18.70 10.43
N ASP A 419 7.67 -17.38 10.46
CA ASP A 419 6.89 -16.62 11.44
C ASP A 419 5.58 -16.13 10.81
N LEU A 420 4.45 -16.40 11.47
CA LEU A 420 3.11 -15.96 11.08
C LEU A 420 2.55 -15.03 12.15
N PHE A 421 2.26 -13.78 11.78
CA PHE A 421 1.73 -12.75 12.69
C PHE A 421 0.21 -12.67 12.54
N ILE A 422 -0.51 -13.19 13.53
CA ILE A 422 -1.96 -13.44 13.43
C ILE A 422 -2.81 -12.59 14.38
N ASN A 423 -2.18 -11.73 15.19
CA ASN A 423 -2.84 -10.71 15.99
C ASN A 423 -1.89 -9.54 16.24
N GLU A 424 -2.30 -8.31 15.93
CA GLU A 424 -1.46 -7.14 16.15
C GLU A 424 -2.29 -5.98 16.75
N PRO A 425 -2.39 -5.88 18.08
CA PRO A 425 -3.32 -4.97 18.75
C PRO A 425 -3.17 -3.47 18.46
N VAL A 426 -2.10 -3.05 17.77
CA VAL A 426 -1.94 -1.63 17.37
C VAL A 426 -2.83 -1.25 16.20
N TYR A 427 -3.36 -2.21 15.44
CA TYR A 427 -4.33 -1.94 14.39
C TYR A 427 -5.75 -2.01 14.94
N GLU A 428 -6.60 -1.06 14.58
CA GLU A 428 -7.97 -0.93 15.09
C GLU A 428 -8.86 -2.13 14.73
N TRP A 429 -8.66 -2.72 13.55
CA TRP A 429 -9.37 -3.91 13.08
C TRP A 429 -8.92 -5.22 13.76
N SER A 430 -7.78 -5.22 14.48
CA SER A 430 -7.30 -6.39 15.24
C SER A 430 -8.22 -6.79 16.41
N LYS A 431 -9.21 -5.96 16.75
CA LYS A 431 -10.33 -6.37 17.63
C LYS A 431 -11.02 -7.64 17.16
N ASN A 432 -11.01 -7.92 15.84
CA ASN A 432 -11.56 -9.14 15.27
C ASN A 432 -10.66 -10.37 15.48
N THR A 433 -9.37 -10.18 15.78
CA THR A 433 -8.39 -11.25 16.05
C THR A 433 -8.02 -11.37 17.53
N GLU A 434 -8.67 -10.60 18.40
CA GLU A 434 -8.43 -10.64 19.84
C GLU A 434 -8.61 -12.05 20.41
N GLY A 435 -7.69 -12.45 21.28
CA GLY A 435 -7.62 -13.78 21.89
C GLY A 435 -6.70 -14.76 21.16
N LEU A 436 -6.23 -14.42 19.96
CA LEU A 436 -5.16 -15.16 19.29
C LEU A 436 -3.77 -14.68 19.75
N PRO A 437 -2.74 -15.54 19.73
CA PRO A 437 -1.38 -15.12 20.02
C PRO A 437 -0.88 -14.11 18.98
N TYR A 438 0.06 -13.25 19.36
CA TYR A 438 0.67 -12.29 18.45
C TYR A 438 1.30 -12.97 17.23
N ALA A 439 2.10 -14.02 17.45
CA ALA A 439 2.78 -14.74 16.38
C ALA A 439 2.85 -16.24 16.65
N VAL A 440 2.97 -17.00 15.57
CA VAL A 440 3.30 -18.43 15.57
C VAL A 440 4.54 -18.66 14.72
N THR A 441 5.55 -19.31 15.30
CA THR A 441 6.76 -19.74 14.59
C THR A 441 6.67 -21.22 14.27
N ILE A 442 6.95 -21.58 13.02
CA ILE A 442 6.97 -22.95 12.50
C ILE A 442 8.37 -23.24 11.95
N ALA A 443 9.07 -24.20 12.55
CA ALA A 443 10.32 -24.75 12.02
C ALA A 443 10.01 -26.06 11.27
N MET A 444 10.18 -26.07 9.95
CA MET A 444 9.92 -27.20 9.05
C MET A 444 11.22 -27.92 8.71
N PHE A 445 11.27 -29.24 8.93
CA PHE A 445 12.44 -30.07 8.68
C PHE A 445 12.34 -30.76 7.31
N PHE A 446 13.47 -30.79 6.61
CA PHE A 446 13.63 -31.43 5.32
C PHE A 446 14.85 -32.34 5.33
N ASP A 447 14.68 -33.56 4.83
CA ASP A 447 15.78 -34.52 4.72
C ASP A 447 16.79 -34.11 3.64
N LYS A 448 18.02 -34.60 3.78
CA LYS A 448 19.12 -34.40 2.80
C LYS A 448 18.76 -34.84 1.37
N ASP A 449 17.85 -35.82 1.27
CA ASP A 449 17.43 -36.45 0.01
C ASP A 449 16.15 -35.80 -0.55
N SER A 450 15.69 -34.67 0.02
CA SER A 450 14.53 -33.92 -0.49
C SER A 450 14.76 -33.36 -1.89
N HIS A 451 16.01 -33.10 -2.28
CA HIS A 451 16.41 -32.48 -3.54
C HIS A 451 15.74 -31.13 -3.84
N LEU A 452 15.14 -30.48 -2.83
CA LEU A 452 14.54 -29.16 -2.96
C LEU A 452 15.60 -28.08 -3.14
N ASN A 453 15.46 -27.28 -4.18
CA ASN A 453 16.18 -26.02 -4.29
C ASN A 453 15.37 -24.92 -3.61
N THR A 454 15.99 -24.07 -2.79
CA THR A 454 15.30 -22.99 -2.05
C THR A 454 15.86 -21.63 -2.45
N LYS A 455 14.99 -20.65 -2.66
CA LYS A 455 15.32 -19.23 -2.87
C LYS A 455 14.65 -18.40 -1.79
N MET A 456 15.42 -17.83 -0.88
CA MET A 456 14.95 -16.88 0.13
C MET A 456 15.18 -15.45 -0.35
N LEU A 457 14.13 -14.64 -0.41
CA LEU A 457 14.19 -13.24 -0.84
C LEU A 457 14.27 -12.28 0.36
N ASP A 458 14.72 -11.05 0.13
CA ASP A 458 14.81 -10.00 1.16
C ASP A 458 13.44 -9.57 1.70
N LEU A 459 12.33 -9.78 0.95
CA LEU A 459 10.96 -9.63 1.48
C LEU A 459 10.50 -10.80 2.38
N SER A 460 11.44 -11.55 2.96
CA SER A 460 11.19 -12.71 3.85
C SER A 460 10.19 -13.72 3.27
N THR A 461 10.32 -14.03 1.98
CA THR A 461 9.49 -15.05 1.31
C THR A 461 10.37 -16.12 0.71
N MET A 462 9.99 -17.38 0.95
CA MET A 462 10.65 -18.56 0.42
C MET A 462 9.96 -19.07 -0.85
N PHE A 463 10.75 -19.42 -1.85
CA PHE A 463 10.33 -20.17 -3.02
C PHE A 463 11.14 -21.46 -3.14
N THR A 464 10.53 -22.52 -3.67
CA THR A 464 11.20 -23.80 -3.90
C THR A 464 11.05 -24.30 -5.33
N ASP A 465 11.95 -25.20 -5.73
CA ASP A 465 11.81 -26.05 -6.90
C ASP A 465 12.01 -27.53 -6.48
N PRO A 466 11.01 -28.42 -6.64
CA PRO A 466 9.64 -28.14 -7.09
C PRO A 466 8.88 -27.15 -6.18
N ALA A 467 7.85 -26.51 -6.74
CA ALA A 467 7.15 -25.43 -6.05
C ALA A 467 6.27 -25.90 -4.88
N ASN A 468 5.82 -27.16 -4.91
CA ASN A 468 5.13 -27.79 -3.79
C ASN A 468 6.13 -28.45 -2.84
N TYR A 469 6.55 -27.74 -1.79
CA TYR A 469 7.50 -28.27 -0.82
C TYR A 469 6.84 -29.04 0.34
N LEU A 470 5.53 -28.86 0.59
CA LEU A 470 4.84 -29.47 1.72
C LEU A 470 4.94 -31.01 1.81
N PRO A 471 4.92 -31.77 0.69
CA PRO A 471 5.14 -33.22 0.72
C PRO A 471 6.51 -33.62 1.26
N PHE A 472 7.51 -32.73 1.18
CA PHE A 472 8.89 -33.00 1.60
C PHE A 472 9.14 -32.65 3.08
N VAL A 473 8.18 -32.05 3.78
CA VAL A 473 8.29 -31.76 5.21
C VAL A 473 8.17 -33.07 5.99
N THR A 474 9.20 -33.39 6.78
CA THR A 474 9.28 -34.65 7.55
C THR A 474 8.86 -34.47 9.01
N ASP A 475 9.31 -33.38 9.63
CA ASP A 475 8.99 -33.01 11.00
C ASP A 475 8.72 -31.50 11.11
N VAL A 476 8.04 -31.07 12.19
CA VAL A 476 7.83 -29.65 12.52
C VAL A 476 8.03 -29.38 14.01
N ALA A 477 8.55 -28.21 14.36
CA ALA A 477 8.48 -27.67 15.73
C ALA A 477 7.73 -26.32 15.70
N VAL A 478 6.75 -26.15 16.57
CA VAL A 478 5.83 -24.99 16.51
C VAL A 478 5.74 -24.29 17.86
N TYR A 479 5.81 -22.96 17.84
CA TYR A 479 5.80 -22.10 19.03
C TYR A 479 4.79 -20.97 18.86
N ALA A 480 4.02 -20.67 19.90
CA ALA A 480 3.20 -19.48 19.98
C ALA A 480 3.86 -18.42 20.88
N ARG A 481 3.90 -17.18 20.38
CA ARG A 481 4.31 -15.99 21.12
C ARG A 481 3.04 -15.17 21.42
N GLU A 482 2.61 -15.17 22.68
CA GLU A 482 1.33 -14.59 23.09
C GLU A 482 1.21 -13.08 22.82
N LYS A 483 2.27 -12.33 23.10
CA LYS A 483 2.39 -10.88 22.86
C LYS A 483 3.69 -10.55 22.14
N PHE A 484 3.74 -9.43 21.45
CA PHE A 484 4.95 -8.97 20.74
C PHE A 484 6.20 -8.86 21.64
N ASP A 485 6.02 -8.65 22.94
CA ASP A 485 7.06 -8.51 23.95
C ASP A 485 7.20 -9.74 24.88
N THR A 486 6.53 -10.86 24.57
CA THR A 486 6.67 -12.09 25.35
C THR A 486 8.13 -12.55 25.33
N PRO A 487 8.77 -12.78 26.49
CA PRO A 487 10.14 -13.27 26.57
C PRO A 487 10.34 -14.63 25.88
N MET A 488 11.51 -14.85 25.26
CA MET A 488 11.83 -16.07 24.47
C MET A 488 11.86 -17.38 25.29
N ASP A 489 12.00 -17.29 26.61
CA ASP A 489 11.94 -18.40 27.55
C ASP A 489 10.50 -18.75 27.98
N GLN A 490 9.51 -17.93 27.60
CA GLN A 490 8.09 -18.10 27.93
C GLN A 490 7.23 -18.47 26.71
N LEU A 491 7.83 -18.83 25.58
CA LEU A 491 7.10 -19.29 24.40
C LEU A 491 6.37 -20.61 24.68
N LYS A 492 5.14 -20.74 24.17
CA LYS A 492 4.35 -21.97 24.28
C LYS A 492 4.65 -22.89 23.09
N THR A 493 5.24 -24.05 23.33
CA THR A 493 5.34 -25.11 22.30
C THR A 493 3.95 -25.70 22.01
N LEU A 494 3.60 -25.91 20.74
CA LEU A 494 2.29 -26.41 20.32
C LEU A 494 2.35 -27.88 19.87
N SER A 495 1.44 -28.70 20.40
CA SER A 495 1.18 -30.05 19.89
C SER A 495 0.28 -30.03 18.64
N LEU A 496 0.11 -31.17 17.96
CA LEU A 496 -0.88 -31.30 16.86
C LEU A 496 -2.32 -30.97 17.31
N SER A 497 -2.67 -31.27 18.57
CA SER A 497 -3.97 -30.88 19.13
C SER A 497 -4.09 -29.37 19.29
N ASP A 498 -3.05 -28.72 19.83
CA ASP A 498 -3.02 -27.26 19.93
C ASP A 498 -3.10 -26.59 18.54
N MET A 499 -2.44 -27.17 17.53
CA MET A 499 -2.53 -26.68 16.15
C MET A 499 -3.97 -26.77 15.62
N SER A 500 -4.66 -27.89 15.85
CA SER A 500 -6.06 -28.03 15.42
C SER A 500 -6.98 -27.04 16.11
N ASP A 501 -6.81 -26.83 17.42
CA ASP A 501 -7.62 -25.89 18.20
C ASP A 501 -7.37 -24.43 17.76
N LEU A 502 -6.09 -24.07 17.58
CA LEU A 502 -5.71 -22.73 17.13
C LEU A 502 -6.15 -22.47 15.68
N ARG A 503 -6.09 -23.47 14.80
CA ARG A 503 -6.62 -23.37 13.43
C ARG A 503 -8.11 -23.00 13.45
N ALA A 504 -8.92 -23.74 14.20
CA ALA A 504 -10.37 -23.50 14.27
C ALA A 504 -10.70 -22.10 14.81
N ALA A 505 -9.95 -21.65 15.81
CA ALA A 505 -10.06 -20.29 16.34
C ALA A 505 -9.67 -19.25 15.26
N ALA A 506 -8.57 -19.46 14.55
CA ALA A 506 -8.09 -18.56 13.51
C ALA A 506 -9.06 -18.48 12.31
N GLU A 507 -9.63 -19.61 11.85
CA GLU A 507 -10.65 -19.64 10.79
C GLU A 507 -11.87 -18.79 11.16
N THR A 508 -12.37 -18.96 12.40
CA THR A 508 -13.52 -18.17 12.92
C THR A 508 -13.20 -16.67 12.95
N LYS A 509 -11.99 -16.31 13.39
CA LYS A 509 -11.54 -14.92 13.50
C LYS A 509 -11.25 -14.30 12.12
N SER A 510 -10.73 -15.10 11.20
CA SER A 510 -10.51 -14.74 9.80
C SER A 510 -11.83 -14.39 9.10
N GLU A 511 -12.88 -15.18 9.32
CA GLU A 511 -14.22 -14.88 8.80
C GLU A 511 -14.77 -13.55 9.35
N ALA A 512 -14.66 -13.33 10.67
CA ALA A 512 -15.10 -12.09 11.29
C ALA A 512 -14.35 -10.87 10.74
N LEU A 513 -13.03 -10.98 10.59
CA LEU A 513 -12.18 -9.94 10.03
C LEU A 513 -12.51 -9.69 8.55
N TYR A 514 -12.75 -10.74 7.76
CA TYR A 514 -13.13 -10.61 6.34
C TYR A 514 -14.40 -9.77 6.19
N LYS A 515 -15.45 -10.11 6.96
CA LYS A 515 -16.73 -9.38 6.95
C LYS A 515 -16.55 -7.93 7.39
N HIS A 516 -15.71 -7.69 8.39
CA HIS A 516 -15.38 -6.34 8.81
C HIS A 516 -14.72 -5.54 7.67
N ILE A 517 -13.67 -6.07 7.03
CA ILE A 517 -13.00 -5.42 5.90
C ILE A 517 -13.97 -5.22 4.74
N ALA A 518 -14.81 -6.21 4.42
CA ALA A 518 -15.81 -6.10 3.36
C ALA A 518 -16.78 -4.94 3.60
N SER A 519 -17.14 -4.66 4.86
CA SER A 519 -18.02 -3.55 5.25
C SER A 519 -17.37 -2.15 5.21
N MET A 520 -16.05 -2.07 5.13
CA MET A 520 -15.33 -0.80 5.04
C MET A 520 -15.56 -0.12 3.69
N THR A 521 -15.64 1.20 3.71
CA THR A 521 -15.57 2.03 2.50
C THR A 521 -14.22 1.86 1.80
N GLN A 522 -14.15 2.22 0.52
CA GLN A 522 -12.88 2.17 -0.23
C GLN A 522 -11.79 3.02 0.43
N GLU A 523 -12.14 4.22 0.91
CA GLU A 523 -11.18 5.12 1.57
C GLU A 523 -10.64 4.53 2.87
N GLU A 524 -11.51 3.97 3.72
CA GLU A 524 -11.08 3.30 4.94
C GLU A 524 -10.12 2.14 4.65
N LYS A 525 -10.38 1.35 3.59
CA LYS A 525 -9.48 0.27 3.19
C LYS A 525 -8.12 0.77 2.71
N VAL A 526 -8.12 1.81 1.89
CA VAL A 526 -6.88 2.42 1.37
C VAL A 526 -6.05 2.99 2.51
N MET A 527 -6.67 3.73 3.44
CA MET A 527 -5.96 4.33 4.57
C MET A 527 -5.46 3.28 5.56
N ALA A 528 -6.24 2.24 5.85
CA ALA A 528 -5.80 1.11 6.67
C ALA A 528 -4.59 0.40 6.04
N GLY A 529 -4.67 0.05 4.76
CA GLY A 529 -3.56 -0.55 4.02
C GLY A 529 -2.32 0.35 3.97
N ALA A 530 -2.50 1.67 3.79
CA ALA A 530 -1.41 2.64 3.79
C ALA A 530 -0.68 2.69 5.13
N VAL A 531 -1.40 2.70 6.27
CA VAL A 531 -0.79 2.66 7.61
C VAL A 531 -0.02 1.36 7.85
N VAL A 532 -0.53 0.23 7.36
CA VAL A 532 0.21 -1.05 7.39
C VAL A 532 1.48 -0.92 6.56
N TYR A 533 1.40 -0.36 5.35
CA TYR A 533 2.53 -0.21 4.43
C TYR A 533 3.56 0.84 4.88
N SER A 534 3.19 1.83 5.69
CA SER A 534 4.14 2.85 6.15
C SER A 534 4.59 2.59 7.58
N SER A 535 3.69 2.78 8.55
CA SER A 535 4.00 2.62 9.97
C SER A 535 4.37 1.18 10.31
N GLY A 536 3.71 0.19 9.69
CA GLY A 536 4.00 -1.23 9.92
C GLY A 536 5.45 -1.63 9.61
N PHE A 537 6.10 -1.01 8.62
CA PHE A 537 7.51 -1.27 8.30
C PHE A 537 8.46 -0.86 9.44
N VAL A 538 8.20 0.26 10.10
CA VAL A 538 9.07 0.84 11.15
C VAL A 538 8.65 0.42 12.56
N LEU A 539 7.42 -0.05 12.75
CA LEU A 539 6.83 -0.47 14.02
C LEU A 539 7.73 -1.36 14.90
N PRO A 540 8.34 -2.46 14.41
CA PRO A 540 9.21 -3.28 15.24
C PRO A 540 10.44 -2.52 15.74
N LEU A 541 10.98 -1.59 14.94
CA LEU A 541 12.14 -0.79 15.28
C LEU A 541 11.79 0.26 16.34
N ALA A 542 10.66 0.93 16.19
CA ALA A 542 10.13 1.89 17.17
C ALA A 542 9.89 1.24 18.54
N ARG A 543 9.30 0.04 18.55
CA ARG A 543 9.10 -0.76 19.78
C ARG A 543 10.44 -1.17 20.40
N ALA A 544 11.39 -1.63 19.60
CA ALA A 544 12.69 -2.07 20.09
C ALA A 544 13.54 -0.92 20.66
N ALA A 545 13.40 0.29 20.10
CA ALA A 545 14.01 1.52 20.58
C ALA A 545 13.30 2.14 21.79
N GLY A 546 12.08 1.69 22.10
CA GLY A 546 11.28 2.24 23.20
C GLY A 546 10.76 3.65 22.93
N ILE A 547 10.42 3.97 21.68
CA ILE A 547 9.92 5.30 21.26
C ILE A 547 8.58 5.28 20.55
N TYR A 548 7.86 4.16 20.62
CA TYR A 548 6.56 4.01 19.94
C TYR A 548 5.58 5.15 20.28
N ASP A 549 5.36 5.44 21.56
CA ASP A 549 4.42 6.48 21.99
C ASP A 549 4.89 7.89 21.56
N GLU A 550 6.19 8.17 21.66
CA GLU A 550 6.78 9.45 21.24
C GLU A 550 6.65 9.67 19.73
N LEU A 551 6.83 8.63 18.91
CA LEU A 551 6.64 8.75 17.48
C LEU A 551 5.17 9.05 17.12
N ILE A 552 4.21 8.54 17.90
CA ILE A 552 2.78 8.86 17.71
C ILE A 552 2.53 10.33 18.06
N ASP A 553 2.96 10.74 19.25
CA ASP A 553 2.65 12.07 19.80
C ASP A 553 3.33 13.20 19.00
N ASP A 554 4.60 13.00 18.61
CA ASP A 554 5.44 14.06 18.08
C ASP A 554 5.77 13.93 16.59
N HIS A 555 5.58 12.74 16.00
CA HIS A 555 6.05 12.44 14.64
C HIS A 555 4.99 11.83 13.71
N GLY A 556 3.70 11.82 14.11
CA GLY A 556 2.61 11.37 13.26
C GLY A 556 2.62 9.86 12.95
N PHE A 557 3.28 9.05 13.78
CA PHE A 557 3.29 7.60 13.61
C PHE A 557 1.89 7.00 13.74
N MET A 558 1.62 5.92 12.99
CA MET A 558 0.27 5.34 12.83
C MET A 558 -0.75 6.26 12.13
N SER A 559 -0.29 7.30 11.43
CA SER A 559 -1.10 8.17 10.58
C SER A 559 -0.50 8.31 9.18
N VAL A 560 -1.29 8.81 8.22
CA VAL A 560 -0.83 9.10 6.86
C VAL A 560 -0.56 10.59 6.74
N HIS A 561 0.57 10.96 6.14
CA HIS A 561 1.00 12.34 5.96
C HIS A 561 -0.06 13.15 5.17
N PRO A 562 -0.23 14.45 5.45
CA PRO A 562 -1.23 15.28 4.77
C PRO A 562 -1.08 15.33 3.24
N ALA A 563 0.15 15.25 2.72
CA ALA A 563 0.38 15.30 1.27
C ALA A 563 -0.18 14.05 0.53
N PRO A 564 0.15 12.80 0.93
CA PRO A 564 -0.54 11.61 0.43
C PRO A 564 -2.04 11.62 0.61
N THR A 565 -2.53 12.06 1.77
CA THR A 565 -3.96 12.19 2.03
C THR A 565 -4.64 13.13 1.02
N ALA A 566 -4.03 14.29 0.74
CA ALA A 566 -4.55 15.24 -0.23
C ALA A 566 -4.54 14.72 -1.68
N CYS A 567 -3.62 13.80 -2.00
CA CYS A 567 -3.51 13.12 -3.29
C CYS A 567 -4.48 11.95 -3.48
N TYR A 568 -5.22 11.53 -2.45
CA TYR A 568 -6.06 10.33 -2.47
C TYR A 568 -6.92 10.22 -3.75
N GLU A 569 -7.69 11.25 -4.10
CA GLU A 569 -8.56 11.22 -5.29
C GLU A 569 -7.78 11.06 -6.61
N THR A 570 -6.55 11.58 -6.70
CA THR A 570 -5.69 11.36 -7.89
C THR A 570 -5.26 9.90 -7.93
N ILE A 571 -4.81 9.36 -6.80
CA ILE A 571 -4.25 8.01 -6.72
C ILE A 571 -5.30 6.97 -7.11
N VAL A 572 -6.51 7.08 -6.56
CA VAL A 572 -7.62 6.12 -6.81
C VAL A 572 -8.33 6.33 -8.15
N SER A 573 -7.96 7.34 -8.96
CA SER A 573 -8.59 7.56 -10.27
C SER A 573 -8.06 6.65 -11.38
N GLY A 574 -7.38 5.55 -11.02
CA GLY A 574 -6.66 4.64 -11.94
C GLY A 574 -5.17 4.96 -12.11
N VAL A 575 -4.68 6.08 -11.55
CA VAL A 575 -3.25 6.43 -11.61
C VAL A 575 -2.39 5.38 -10.91
N ALA A 576 -2.82 4.90 -9.74
CA ALA A 576 -2.10 3.86 -9.00
C ALA A 576 -1.93 2.58 -9.82
N THR A 577 -3.00 2.14 -10.49
CA THR A 577 -3.06 0.91 -11.29
C THR A 577 -2.07 0.95 -12.47
N GLU A 578 -1.82 2.13 -13.04
CA GLU A 578 -0.82 2.29 -14.12
C GLU A 578 0.59 2.51 -13.58
N MET A 579 0.73 3.42 -12.61
CA MET A 579 2.01 3.93 -12.13
C MET A 579 2.79 2.86 -11.35
N ILE A 580 2.15 2.15 -10.43
CA ILE A 580 2.84 1.23 -9.51
C ILE A 580 3.48 0.05 -10.24
N PRO A 581 2.76 -0.72 -11.09
CA PRO A 581 3.37 -1.81 -11.84
C PRO A 581 4.50 -1.31 -12.75
N ARG A 582 4.32 -0.14 -13.39
CA ARG A 582 5.35 0.46 -14.24
C ARG A 582 6.62 0.75 -13.45
N LEU A 583 6.52 1.41 -12.29
CA LEU A 583 7.67 1.74 -11.45
C LEU A 583 8.40 0.48 -10.95
N PHE A 584 7.68 -0.56 -10.52
CA PHE A 584 8.29 -1.85 -10.16
C PHE A 584 9.03 -2.49 -11.35
N LEU A 585 8.40 -2.50 -12.52
CA LEU A 585 8.96 -3.15 -13.71
C LEU A 585 10.14 -2.39 -14.33
N THR A 586 10.18 -1.07 -14.20
CA THR A 586 11.23 -0.22 -14.78
C THR A 586 12.27 0.24 -13.78
N GLY A 587 12.08 0.00 -12.48
CA GLY A 587 12.95 0.47 -11.40
C GLY A 587 13.19 1.98 -11.41
N SER A 588 12.38 2.75 -12.14
CA SER A 588 12.60 4.18 -12.37
C SER A 588 12.27 5.04 -11.15
N TRP A 589 11.81 4.41 -10.07
CA TRP A 589 11.66 5.05 -8.78
C TRP A 589 13.01 5.31 -8.10
N ALA A 590 14.07 4.56 -8.43
CA ALA A 590 15.41 4.71 -7.89
C ALA A 590 16.13 5.93 -8.49
N ASN A 591 15.59 7.10 -8.21
CA ASN A 591 16.12 8.38 -8.65
C ASN A 591 17.37 8.73 -7.85
N ASP A 592 18.47 9.07 -8.52
CA ASP A 592 19.70 9.54 -7.88
C ASP A 592 19.42 10.65 -6.86
N VAL A 593 20.17 10.60 -5.76
CA VAL A 593 20.27 11.69 -4.79
C VAL A 593 21.15 12.79 -5.41
N PRO A 594 20.62 14.01 -5.64
CA PRO A 594 21.41 15.12 -6.17
C PRO A 594 22.44 15.64 -5.15
N PRO A 595 23.49 16.35 -5.60
CA PRO A 595 24.49 16.94 -4.70
C PRO A 595 23.95 18.09 -3.85
N GLU A 596 22.89 18.77 -4.31
CA GLU A 596 22.17 19.76 -3.54
C GLU A 596 20.95 19.17 -2.83
N SER A 597 20.67 19.62 -1.60
CA SER A 597 19.42 19.39 -0.88
C SER A 597 18.76 20.73 -0.50
N SER A 598 17.44 20.75 -0.43
CA SER A 598 16.61 21.89 -0.03
C SER A 598 15.53 21.46 0.94
N ASP A 599 15.27 22.25 1.98
CA ASP A 599 14.19 21.99 2.94
C ASP A 599 12.79 22.31 2.38
N ALA A 600 12.72 23.09 1.30
CA ALA A 600 11.47 23.50 0.65
C ALA A 600 11.44 23.09 -0.82
N PRO A 601 10.27 22.74 -1.39
CA PRO A 601 10.17 22.43 -2.81
C PRO A 601 10.50 23.67 -3.65
N LYS A 602 11.17 23.48 -4.78
CA LYS A 602 11.37 24.55 -5.75
C LYS A 602 10.02 25.03 -6.27
N THR A 603 9.82 26.34 -6.23
CA THR A 603 8.59 27.01 -6.67
C THR A 603 8.92 28.06 -7.74
N ALA A 604 8.03 28.25 -8.70
CA ALA A 604 8.11 29.40 -9.59
C ALA A 604 7.52 30.65 -8.92
N ASP A 605 8.03 31.84 -9.26
CA ASP A 605 7.49 33.11 -8.75
C ASP A 605 5.98 33.20 -9.03
N GLY A 606 5.19 33.40 -7.98
CA GLY A 606 3.73 33.49 -8.02
C GLY A 606 2.97 32.15 -8.11
N GLU A 607 3.65 31.00 -8.15
CA GLU A 607 2.98 29.69 -8.14
C GLU A 607 2.16 29.47 -6.86
N PHE A 608 2.80 29.66 -5.69
CA PHE A 608 2.15 29.53 -4.39
C PHE A 608 0.90 30.42 -4.29
N ASP A 609 1.02 31.70 -4.66
CA ASP A 609 -0.07 32.66 -4.62
C ASP A 609 -1.25 32.25 -5.50
N VAL A 610 -0.97 31.80 -6.73
CA VAL A 610 -2.01 31.36 -7.68
C VAL A 610 -2.72 30.12 -7.18
N LEU A 611 -1.99 29.08 -6.74
CA LEU A 611 -2.61 27.84 -6.24
C LEU A 611 -3.44 28.11 -4.98
N ARG A 612 -2.94 28.94 -4.06
CA ARG A 612 -3.67 29.38 -2.87
C ARG A 612 -4.95 30.14 -3.22
N ALA A 613 -4.90 31.10 -4.13
CA ALA A 613 -6.07 31.86 -4.55
C ALA A 613 -7.13 30.95 -5.21
N VAL A 614 -6.70 29.96 -6.01
CA VAL A 614 -7.60 28.95 -6.57
C VAL A 614 -8.25 28.12 -5.45
N ARG A 615 -7.50 27.75 -4.40
CA ARG A 615 -8.05 27.06 -3.21
C ARG A 615 -9.09 27.91 -2.50
N ALA A 616 -8.74 29.15 -2.13
CA ALA A 616 -9.59 30.03 -1.33
C ALA A 616 -10.93 30.36 -2.04
N ARG A 617 -10.89 30.51 -3.37
CA ARG A 617 -12.12 30.74 -4.15
C ARG A 617 -12.87 29.46 -4.52
N GLY A 618 -12.23 28.30 -4.44
CA GLY A 618 -12.72 27.01 -4.92
C GLY A 618 -12.84 26.88 -6.45
N PHE A 619 -13.28 27.94 -7.12
CA PHE A 619 -13.40 28.03 -8.57
C PHE A 619 -13.28 29.49 -9.04
N ALA A 620 -12.28 29.82 -9.87
CA ALA A 620 -12.01 31.21 -10.24
C ALA A 620 -11.42 31.41 -11.64
N THR A 621 -11.74 32.53 -12.29
CA THR A 621 -11.09 32.95 -13.55
C THR A 621 -9.71 33.56 -13.29
N ALA A 622 -8.90 33.71 -14.34
CA ALA A 622 -7.58 34.34 -14.23
C ALA A 622 -7.67 35.78 -13.69
N GLU A 623 -8.70 36.54 -14.06
CA GLU A 623 -8.94 37.90 -13.59
C GLU A 623 -9.27 37.94 -12.10
N GLN A 624 -10.09 37.01 -11.63
CA GLN A 624 -10.43 36.87 -10.22
C GLN A 624 -9.18 36.49 -9.40
N ILE A 625 -8.36 35.58 -9.92
CA ILE A 625 -7.10 35.19 -9.26
C ILE A 625 -6.11 36.36 -9.24
N ALA A 626 -6.00 37.15 -10.32
CA ALA A 626 -5.18 38.36 -10.34
C ALA A 626 -5.65 39.39 -9.30
N ALA A 627 -6.97 39.58 -9.14
CA ALA A 627 -7.52 40.43 -8.09
C ALA A 627 -7.19 39.91 -6.67
N SER A 628 -7.16 38.59 -6.48
CA SER A 628 -6.91 37.95 -5.18
C SER A 628 -5.45 37.97 -4.76
N THR A 629 -4.55 37.86 -5.74
CA THR A 629 -3.10 37.77 -5.53
C THR A 629 -2.40 39.13 -5.67
N GLY A 630 -3.00 40.08 -6.38
CA GLY A 630 -2.37 41.34 -6.76
C GLY A 630 -1.31 41.18 -7.87
N LEU A 631 -1.15 39.98 -8.42
CA LEU A 631 -0.20 39.69 -9.48
C LEU A 631 -0.73 40.18 -10.85
N PRO A 632 0.15 40.56 -11.78
CA PRO A 632 -0.23 40.86 -13.15
C PRO A 632 -0.98 39.70 -13.82
N LEU A 633 -2.01 40.02 -14.62
CA LEU A 633 -2.88 39.01 -15.24
C LEU A 633 -2.12 38.05 -16.16
N ASP A 634 -1.08 38.52 -16.83
CA ASP A 634 -0.21 37.71 -17.68
C ASP A 634 0.61 36.70 -16.86
N VAL A 635 1.11 37.09 -15.68
CA VAL A 635 1.78 36.19 -14.73
C VAL A 635 0.81 35.13 -14.23
N VAL A 636 -0.39 35.52 -13.80
CA VAL A 636 -1.43 34.57 -13.35
C VAL A 636 -1.82 33.61 -14.46
N SER A 637 -2.02 34.11 -15.68
CA SER A 637 -2.38 33.28 -16.83
C SER A 637 -1.28 32.28 -17.17
N SER A 638 -0.01 32.70 -17.10
CA SER A 638 1.13 31.80 -17.28
C SER A 638 1.16 30.70 -16.21
N ARG A 639 1.01 31.05 -14.93
CA ARG A 639 1.05 30.08 -13.83
C ARG A 639 -0.13 29.11 -13.84
N LEU A 640 -1.32 29.57 -14.23
CA LEU A 640 -2.46 28.69 -14.44
C LEU A 640 -2.24 27.72 -15.61
N ALA A 641 -1.57 28.16 -16.69
CA ALA A 641 -1.20 27.28 -17.79
C ALA A 641 -0.19 26.22 -17.33
N ASP A 642 0.85 26.62 -16.60
CA ASP A 642 1.86 25.72 -16.02
C ASP A 642 1.20 24.69 -15.08
N ALA A 643 0.37 25.15 -14.14
CA ALA A 643 -0.35 24.30 -13.19
C ALA A 643 -1.36 23.38 -13.87
N THR A 644 -1.95 23.78 -15.01
CA THR A 644 -2.83 22.91 -15.79
C THR A 644 -2.03 21.82 -16.51
N ALA A 645 -0.88 22.18 -17.08
CA ALA A 645 0.01 21.23 -17.75
C ALA A 645 0.59 20.19 -16.78
N GLN A 646 0.84 20.59 -15.53
CA GLN A 646 1.31 19.71 -14.45
C GLN A 646 0.16 18.95 -13.76
N GLY A 647 -1.09 19.18 -14.14
CA GLY A 647 -2.24 18.48 -13.55
C GLY A 647 -2.66 18.96 -12.15
N PHE A 648 -2.12 20.08 -11.66
CA PHE A 648 -2.52 20.69 -10.37
C PHE A 648 -3.82 21.49 -10.45
N VAL A 649 -4.15 21.97 -11.65
CA VAL A 649 -5.38 22.73 -11.91
C VAL A 649 -6.15 22.05 -13.04
N LYS A 650 -7.47 21.95 -12.87
CA LYS A 650 -8.39 21.60 -13.95
C LYS A 650 -9.15 22.84 -14.39
N GLN A 651 -9.00 23.19 -15.67
CA GLN A 651 -9.80 24.25 -16.30
C GLN A 651 -11.18 23.70 -16.67
N ARG A 652 -12.22 24.47 -16.40
CA ARG A 652 -13.58 24.16 -16.84
C ARG A 652 -14.12 25.30 -17.69
N SER A 653 -14.77 24.93 -18.79
CA SER A 653 -15.49 25.83 -19.69
C SER A 653 -17.00 25.54 -19.64
N GLY A 654 -17.83 26.53 -19.97
CA GLY A 654 -19.28 26.40 -20.05
C GLY A 654 -20.03 27.42 -19.20
N ARG A 655 -21.12 27.03 -18.54
CA ARG A 655 -21.91 27.93 -17.66
C ARG A 655 -21.13 28.43 -16.44
N VAL A 656 -20.12 27.67 -16.01
CA VAL A 656 -19.23 27.98 -14.89
C VAL A 656 -17.81 27.85 -15.43
N THR A 657 -17.12 28.98 -15.59
CA THR A 657 -15.79 29.09 -16.23
C THR A 657 -14.73 29.47 -15.21
N GLY A 658 -13.63 28.73 -15.17
CA GLY A 658 -12.57 28.96 -14.19
C GLY A 658 -11.71 27.73 -13.89
N ALA A 659 -10.68 27.98 -13.09
CA ALA A 659 -9.73 27.03 -12.58
C ALA A 659 -10.19 26.47 -11.22
N ARG A 660 -9.93 25.18 -10.98
CA ARG A 660 -10.07 24.51 -9.68
C ARG A 660 -8.85 23.63 -9.42
N LEU A 661 -8.41 23.56 -8.17
CA LEU A 661 -7.35 22.63 -7.77
C LEU A 661 -7.80 21.16 -7.89
N THR A 662 -6.91 20.34 -8.45
CA THR A 662 -7.00 18.87 -8.37
C THR A 662 -6.52 18.38 -7.00
N ALA A 663 -6.63 17.08 -6.74
CA ALA A 663 -6.05 16.47 -5.53
C ALA A 663 -4.53 16.66 -5.45
N SER A 664 -3.81 16.36 -6.53
CA SER A 664 -2.36 16.63 -6.61
C SER A 664 -2.03 18.12 -6.43
N GLY A 665 -2.85 19.04 -6.95
CA GLY A 665 -2.68 20.47 -6.74
C GLY A 665 -2.85 20.91 -5.29
N ARG A 666 -3.74 20.25 -4.53
CA ARG A 666 -3.87 20.48 -3.08
C ARG A 666 -2.66 19.96 -2.32
N ALA A 667 -2.15 18.77 -2.67
CA ALA A 667 -0.92 18.23 -2.09
C ALA A 667 0.30 19.11 -2.38
N ARG A 668 0.46 19.56 -3.64
CA ARG A 668 1.50 20.52 -4.02
C ARG A 668 1.41 21.81 -3.21
N LEU A 669 0.21 22.38 -3.06
CA LEU A 669 0.00 23.58 -2.25
C LEU A 669 0.34 23.36 -0.77
N LEU A 670 0.05 22.18 -0.21
CA LEU A 670 0.45 21.85 1.18
C LEU A 670 1.97 21.87 1.32
N LEU A 671 2.71 21.22 0.42
CA LEU A 671 4.17 21.21 0.47
C LEU A 671 4.79 22.60 0.26
N LEU A 672 4.21 23.43 -0.61
CA LEU A 672 4.66 24.82 -0.78
C LEU A 672 4.37 25.70 0.45
N ALA A 673 3.36 25.34 1.25
CA ALA A 673 3.00 26.04 2.47
C ALA A 673 3.81 25.57 3.69
N GLU A 674 4.52 24.43 3.62
CA GLU A 674 5.37 23.96 4.70
C GLU A 674 6.48 24.97 4.99
N GLY A 675 6.66 25.30 6.27
CA GLY A 675 7.67 26.28 6.71
C GLY A 675 7.41 27.73 6.29
N SER A 676 6.31 28.04 5.58
CA SER A 676 5.97 29.41 5.17
C SER A 676 5.63 30.33 6.35
N LEU A 677 5.11 29.76 7.44
CA LEU A 677 4.85 30.44 8.71
C LEU A 677 5.41 29.60 9.86
N THR A 678 5.99 30.27 10.84
CA THR A 678 6.41 29.67 12.11
C THR A 678 5.22 29.35 13.01
N GLU A 679 5.40 28.47 13.98
CA GLU A 679 4.39 28.18 15.01
C GLU A 679 3.95 29.42 15.80
N ALA A 680 4.85 30.39 16.00
CA ALA A 680 4.51 31.65 16.67
C ALA A 680 3.60 32.52 15.79
N GLU A 681 3.91 32.60 14.50
CA GLU A 681 3.10 33.31 13.50
C GLU A 681 1.72 32.65 13.33
N LEU A 682 1.65 31.32 13.27
CA LEU A 682 0.37 30.59 13.23
C LEU A 682 -0.49 30.87 14.46
N ARG A 683 0.09 30.87 15.67
CA ARG A 683 -0.64 31.25 16.90
C ARG A 683 -1.12 32.70 16.86
N GLN A 684 -0.32 33.62 16.33
CA GLN A 684 -0.72 35.01 16.18
C GLN A 684 -1.86 35.16 15.17
N LEU A 685 -1.80 34.45 14.05
CA LEU A 685 -2.88 34.41 13.06
C LEU A 685 -4.15 33.77 13.64
N GLU A 686 -4.03 32.78 14.53
CA GLU A 686 -5.17 32.20 15.22
C GLU A 686 -5.87 33.23 16.12
N ILE A 687 -5.12 34.12 16.77
CA ILE A 687 -5.70 35.23 17.55
C ILE A 687 -6.49 36.16 16.62
N ALA A 688 -5.92 36.55 15.47
CA ALA A 688 -6.61 37.36 14.47
C ALA A 688 -7.88 36.66 13.96
N TYR A 689 -7.80 35.34 13.69
CA TYR A 689 -8.95 34.54 13.28
C TYR A 689 -10.04 34.46 14.36
N ARG A 690 -9.68 34.31 15.63
CA ARG A 690 -10.67 34.35 16.72
C ARG A 690 -11.34 35.72 16.83
N ALA A 691 -10.59 36.80 16.60
CA ALA A 691 -11.13 38.16 16.54
C ALA A 691 -12.02 38.39 15.30
N PHE A 692 -11.79 37.67 14.20
CA PHE A 692 -12.64 37.67 12.99
C PHE A 692 -14.05 37.10 13.23
N LEU A 693 -14.23 36.15 14.16
CA LEU A 693 -15.51 35.44 14.33
C LEU A 693 -16.67 36.35 14.75
N GLN A 694 -16.42 37.38 15.58
CA GLN A 694 -17.46 38.35 15.94
C GLN A 694 -17.95 39.17 14.74
N PRO A 695 -17.10 39.91 14.01
CA PRO A 695 -17.54 40.67 12.85
C PRO A 695 -18.10 39.76 11.74
N ASN A 696 -17.69 38.48 11.67
CA ASN A 696 -18.30 37.50 10.75
C ASN A 696 -19.79 37.28 11.05
N ARG A 697 -20.16 37.08 12.33
CA ARG A 697 -21.56 36.94 12.75
C ARG A 697 -22.37 38.21 12.49
N GLU A 698 -21.79 39.37 12.80
CA GLU A 698 -22.42 40.68 12.53
C GLU A 698 -22.66 40.90 11.03
N PHE A 699 -21.69 40.54 10.18
CA PHE A 699 -21.80 40.65 8.74
C PHE A 699 -22.87 39.72 8.17
N LYS A 700 -22.97 38.47 8.63
CA LYS A 700 -24.04 37.53 8.23
C LYS A 700 -25.44 38.07 8.57
N LEU A 701 -25.60 38.64 9.76
CA LEU A 701 -26.86 39.27 10.17
C LEU A 701 -27.18 40.50 9.31
N LEU A 702 -26.15 41.28 8.95
CA LEU A 702 -26.29 42.43 8.05
C LEU A 702 -26.74 42.01 6.66
N THR A 703 -26.12 41.01 6.05
CA THR A 703 -26.49 40.54 4.71
C THR A 703 -27.87 39.88 4.69
N THR A 704 -28.25 39.18 5.76
CA THR A 704 -29.60 38.64 5.93
C THR A 704 -30.65 39.75 5.97
N ARG A 705 -30.44 40.79 6.78
CA ARG A 705 -31.34 41.96 6.86
C ARG A 705 -31.41 42.73 5.54
N TRP A 706 -30.27 42.89 4.85
CA TRP A 706 -30.24 43.53 3.55
C TRP A 706 -31.10 42.79 2.51
N GLN A 707 -31.09 41.45 2.53
CA GLN A 707 -31.90 40.63 1.62
C GLN A 707 -33.41 40.80 1.85
N THR A 708 -33.84 41.04 3.09
CA THR A 708 -35.26 41.20 3.45
C THR A 708 -35.74 42.65 3.34
N ASP A 709 -35.03 43.58 3.99
CA ASP A 709 -35.54 44.92 4.29
C ASP A 709 -35.10 45.94 3.24
N LYS A 710 -33.90 45.72 2.64
CA LYS A 710 -33.26 46.62 1.66
C LYS A 710 -33.15 48.08 2.12
N ASP A 711 -33.07 48.31 3.43
CA ASP A 711 -32.86 49.63 4.02
C ASP A 711 -31.40 50.06 3.83
N PHE A 712 -31.16 50.94 2.87
CA PHE A 712 -29.83 51.37 2.47
C PHE A 712 -29.09 52.15 3.56
N ASP A 713 -29.77 53.08 4.23
CA ASP A 713 -29.16 53.96 5.23
C ASP A 713 -28.77 53.16 6.48
N ALA A 714 -29.68 52.29 6.96
CA ALA A 714 -29.39 51.41 8.09
C ALA A 714 -28.24 50.43 7.76
N THR A 715 -28.26 49.83 6.56
CA THR A 715 -27.22 48.87 6.14
C THR A 715 -25.85 49.53 6.00
N THR A 716 -25.80 50.76 5.49
CA THR A 716 -24.54 51.50 5.36
C THR A 716 -23.96 51.88 6.73
N GLY A 717 -24.82 52.26 7.68
CA GLY A 717 -24.42 52.53 9.07
C GLY A 717 -23.82 51.30 9.75
N ASP A 718 -24.52 50.16 9.68
CA ASP A 718 -24.06 48.91 10.29
C ASP A 718 -22.78 48.39 9.59
N LEU A 719 -22.70 48.50 8.26
CA LEU A 719 -21.53 48.08 7.49
C LEU A 719 -20.28 48.85 7.90
N ALA A 720 -20.39 50.14 8.26
CA ALA A 720 -19.24 50.92 8.73
C ALA A 720 -18.63 50.35 10.01
N GLY A 721 -19.46 49.86 10.95
CA GLY A 721 -18.99 49.22 12.18
C GLY A 721 -18.29 47.88 11.92
N VAL A 722 -18.91 47.02 11.10
CA VAL A 722 -18.31 45.76 10.65
C VAL A 722 -17.00 46.03 9.91
N HIS A 723 -16.98 47.03 9.06
CA HIS A 723 -15.82 47.40 8.26
C HIS A 723 -14.64 47.90 9.12
N SER A 724 -14.90 48.74 10.11
CA SER A 724 -13.84 49.18 11.05
C SER A 724 -13.25 48.00 11.84
N SER A 725 -14.11 47.05 12.22
CA SER A 725 -13.69 45.86 12.98
C SER A 725 -12.83 44.93 12.14
N ILE A 726 -13.25 44.65 10.89
CA ILE A 726 -12.48 43.77 9.99
C ILE A 726 -11.14 44.39 9.58
N LEU A 727 -11.05 45.72 9.40
CA LEU A 727 -9.76 46.35 9.10
C LEU A 727 -8.75 46.20 10.25
N THR A 728 -9.21 46.14 11.50
CA THR A 728 -8.34 45.87 12.66
C THR A 728 -7.81 44.44 12.60
N VAL A 729 -8.70 43.47 12.38
CA VAL A 729 -8.34 42.06 12.21
C VAL A 729 -7.37 41.84 11.06
N LEU A 730 -7.60 42.51 9.92
CA LEU A 730 -6.74 42.42 8.75
C LEU A 730 -5.38 43.07 8.98
N SER A 731 -5.28 44.11 9.79
CA SER A 731 -4.00 44.67 10.22
C SER A 731 -3.21 43.64 11.03
N ASP A 732 -3.84 43.01 12.01
CA ASP A 732 -3.19 41.99 12.85
C ASP A 732 -2.77 40.76 12.02
N ALA A 733 -3.60 40.35 11.05
CA ALA A 733 -3.25 39.27 10.13
C ALA A 733 -2.14 39.68 9.14
N ALA A 734 -2.12 40.93 8.68
CA ALA A 734 -1.09 41.46 7.79
C ALA A 734 0.29 41.60 8.47
N ASP A 735 0.31 41.80 9.79
CA ASP A 735 1.54 41.77 10.58
C ASP A 735 2.17 40.37 10.61
N VAL A 736 1.35 39.32 10.45
CA VAL A 736 1.82 37.92 10.30
C VAL A 736 2.20 37.63 8.85
N ASP A 737 1.31 37.98 7.92
CA ASP A 737 1.54 37.76 6.49
C ASP A 737 0.96 38.93 5.68
N ALA A 738 1.86 39.72 5.11
CA ALA A 738 1.54 40.96 4.41
C ALA A 738 0.50 40.79 3.29
N ARG A 739 0.31 39.57 2.76
CA ARG A 739 -0.72 39.29 1.74
C ARG A 739 -2.13 39.62 2.21
N PHE A 740 -2.43 39.54 3.51
CA PHE A 740 -3.77 39.85 4.01
C PHE A 740 -4.16 41.34 3.80
N THR A 741 -3.18 42.22 3.57
CA THR A 741 -3.41 43.63 3.19
C THR A 741 -4.29 43.78 1.95
N ILE A 742 -4.27 42.81 1.03
CA ILE A 742 -5.05 42.88 -0.21
C ILE A 742 -6.56 42.89 0.04
N TYR A 743 -7.01 42.22 1.11
CA TYR A 743 -8.42 42.18 1.47
C TYR A 743 -8.92 43.55 1.92
N SER A 744 -8.11 44.33 2.64
CA SER A 744 -8.49 45.68 3.07
C SER A 744 -8.84 46.56 1.87
N SER A 745 -7.96 46.59 0.86
CA SER A 745 -8.17 47.39 -0.36
C SER A 745 -9.42 46.94 -1.15
N ARG A 746 -9.67 45.63 -1.20
CA ARG A 746 -10.83 45.07 -1.92
C ARG A 746 -12.14 45.31 -1.17
N LEU A 747 -12.14 45.21 0.16
CA LEU A 747 -13.30 45.53 1.00
C LEU A 747 -13.63 47.02 0.96
N ASP A 748 -12.61 47.90 0.98
CA ASP A 748 -12.80 49.34 0.79
C ASP A 748 -13.47 49.63 -0.56
N ASN A 749 -12.97 49.05 -1.65
CA ASN A 749 -13.55 49.25 -2.98
C ASN A 749 -15.02 48.78 -3.05
N ALA A 750 -15.31 47.58 -2.54
CA ALA A 750 -16.67 47.04 -2.53
C ALA A 750 -17.62 47.89 -1.66
N ARG A 751 -17.14 48.38 -0.51
CA ARG A 751 -17.88 49.31 0.36
C ARG A 751 -18.18 50.62 -0.36
N ASP A 752 -17.18 51.22 -0.99
CA ASP A 752 -17.32 52.50 -1.67
C ASP A 752 -18.28 52.39 -2.87
N ARG A 753 -18.22 51.29 -3.63
CA ARG A 753 -19.20 50.96 -4.68
C ARG A 753 -20.61 50.87 -4.11
N PHE A 754 -20.80 50.13 -3.02
CA PHE A 754 -22.10 50.02 -2.37
C PHE A 754 -22.63 51.39 -1.91
N GLN A 755 -21.78 52.20 -1.25
CA GLN A 755 -22.12 53.56 -0.79
C GLN A 755 -22.43 54.51 -1.95
N SER A 756 -21.84 54.29 -3.13
CA SER A 756 -22.14 55.06 -4.34
C SER A 756 -23.47 54.69 -5.01
N GLY A 757 -24.23 53.73 -4.45
CA GLY A 757 -25.54 53.28 -4.93
C GLY A 757 -25.51 51.97 -5.73
N GLU A 758 -24.35 51.32 -5.85
CA GLU A 758 -24.26 50.01 -6.49
C GLU A 758 -24.70 48.89 -5.51
N HIS A 759 -26.01 48.68 -5.39
CA HIS A 759 -26.61 47.73 -4.43
C HIS A 759 -26.10 46.28 -4.57
N THR A 760 -25.65 45.89 -5.76
CA THR A 760 -25.05 44.57 -6.02
C THR A 760 -23.69 44.40 -5.34
N ALA A 761 -22.97 45.48 -5.06
CA ALA A 761 -21.63 45.45 -4.48
C ALA A 761 -21.61 44.96 -3.02
N LEU A 762 -22.74 44.81 -2.34
CA LEU A 762 -22.77 44.26 -0.98
C LEU A 762 -22.74 42.72 -0.97
N ALA A 763 -23.57 42.06 -1.77
CA ALA A 763 -23.82 40.62 -1.64
C ALA A 763 -24.13 39.87 -2.94
N ALA A 764 -24.01 40.49 -4.12
CA ALA A 764 -24.23 39.77 -5.37
C ALA A 764 -23.04 38.82 -5.63
N PRO A 765 -23.31 37.52 -5.93
CA PRO A 765 -22.25 36.55 -6.14
C PRO A 765 -21.47 36.85 -7.43
N LEU A 766 -20.19 36.48 -7.44
CA LEU A 766 -19.30 36.58 -8.61
C LEU A 766 -19.14 38.01 -9.15
N SER A 767 -19.29 39.04 -8.29
CA SER A 767 -19.28 40.44 -8.70
C SER A 767 -18.20 41.29 -7.99
N GLU A 768 -17.27 40.61 -7.32
CA GLU A 768 -16.35 41.23 -6.35
C GLU A 768 -17.14 42.07 -5.35
N SER A 769 -18.24 41.50 -4.85
CA SER A 769 -19.03 42.12 -3.79
C SER A 769 -18.30 42.02 -2.45
N TYR A 770 -18.71 42.84 -1.49
CA TYR A 770 -18.17 42.81 -0.14
C TYR A 770 -18.28 41.40 0.47
N HIS A 771 -19.40 40.71 0.22
CA HIS A 771 -19.60 39.32 0.62
C HIS A 771 -18.64 38.35 -0.10
N ASP A 772 -18.40 38.50 -1.40
CA ASP A 772 -17.46 37.63 -2.13
C ASP A 772 -16.05 37.71 -1.52
N VAL A 773 -15.58 38.94 -1.26
CA VAL A 773 -14.27 39.21 -0.65
C VAL A 773 -14.23 38.69 0.80
N TRP A 774 -15.32 38.83 1.55
CA TRP A 774 -15.44 38.33 2.92
C TRP A 774 -15.33 36.81 3.01
N MET A 775 -16.02 36.09 2.12
CA MET A 775 -15.98 34.63 2.08
C MET A 775 -14.59 34.13 1.70
N GLU A 776 -13.95 34.77 0.71
CA GLU A 776 -12.58 34.45 0.32
C GLU A 776 -11.59 34.66 1.47
N LEU A 777 -11.69 35.76 2.20
CA LEU A 777 -10.87 36.02 3.39
C LEU A 777 -11.04 34.92 4.45
N HIS A 778 -12.29 34.52 4.72
CA HIS A 778 -12.55 33.47 5.69
C HIS A 778 -11.92 32.14 5.27
N GLU A 779 -12.06 31.75 4.00
CA GLU A 779 -11.42 30.54 3.46
C GLU A 779 -9.89 30.62 3.51
N ASP A 780 -9.30 31.78 3.22
CA ASP A 780 -7.85 31.96 3.25
C ASP A 780 -7.29 31.88 4.69
N LEU A 781 -7.99 32.46 5.68
CA LEU A 781 -7.64 32.32 7.09
C LEU A 781 -7.69 30.85 7.53
N LEU A 782 -8.79 30.14 7.21
CA LEU A 782 -8.95 28.72 7.54
C LEU A 782 -7.88 27.85 6.87
N ALA A 783 -7.64 28.06 5.58
CA ALA A 783 -6.64 27.32 4.82
C ALA A 783 -5.22 27.53 5.36
N THR A 784 -4.88 28.77 5.72
CA THR A 784 -3.58 29.13 6.29
C THR A 784 -3.38 28.52 7.68
N LEU A 785 -4.42 28.53 8.51
CA LEU A 785 -4.42 27.91 9.83
C LEU A 785 -4.55 26.39 9.79
N ARG A 786 -4.69 25.79 8.60
CA ARG A 786 -4.85 24.34 8.40
C ARG A 786 -6.07 23.78 9.14
N ARG A 787 -7.16 24.55 9.19
CA ARG A 787 -8.40 24.17 9.89
C ARG A 787 -9.51 23.81 8.90
N ALA A 788 -10.30 22.81 9.26
CA ALA A 788 -11.60 22.59 8.65
C ALA A 788 -12.61 23.55 9.28
N ARG A 789 -13.60 23.99 8.49
CA ARG A 789 -14.73 24.77 8.99
C ARG A 789 -15.61 23.90 9.91
N THR A 790 -16.04 24.49 11.02
CA THR A 790 -16.93 23.88 12.01
C THR A 790 -18.15 24.77 12.26
N ASP A 791 -19.19 24.22 12.92
CA ASP A 791 -20.37 25.00 13.32
C ASP A 791 -20.03 26.18 14.26
N ASP A 792 -18.92 26.10 15.00
CA ASP A 792 -18.45 27.17 15.89
C ASP A 792 -17.85 28.37 15.13
N ASP A 793 -17.43 28.14 13.88
CA ASP A 793 -16.89 29.16 12.98
C ASP A 793 -18.02 29.95 12.26
N GLU A 794 -19.28 29.53 12.47
CA GLU A 794 -20.48 30.19 11.95
C GLU A 794 -20.97 31.35 12.84
#